data_AF-A0A926V6G2-F1
#
_entry.id   AF-A0A926V6G2-F1
#
_cell.length_a   1.000
_cell.length_b   1.000
_cell.length_c   1.000
_cell.angle_alpha   90.00
_cell.angle_beta   90.00
_cell.angle_gamma   90.00
#
_symmetry.space_group_name_H-M   'P 1'
#
loop_
_entity.id
_entity.type
_entity.pdbx_description
1 polymer ?
#
loop_
_entity_poly.entity_id
_entity_poly.type
_entity_poly.pdbx_seq_one_letter_code
_entity_poly.pdbx_strand_id
1 'polypeptide(L)'
;MSVKASGGSSVARPNLYQTLPVSTISQAEQQDRFLGMGELSELSSFFSSGLKRLAIADALTRNSELIVSRAANRIFVGGSPMAFLEKPREETPVPVGMGGVAIDTQEGMKLGTVTYVSGGGGGILEGLRTLFLTPSSGPTPPGFRPINVARYGPGNMAKSLRDLSWFLRYLTYAIVAGDPNIISVNVRGLREIIENACSSDATVVALQEMRLAALGYFRQDEEAAFIVEQYFGVLINEFAAPTPSNKLRQRPSGDQQGLTLPQIYFNAAERRPKYAMKPGLSALEKNDVIKAAYRQVFERDITRAYSLGISDLESKVKNGEISMKEFVRRLAKSPLYRKNFYEPYINSRALELAFRHILGRGPSSREEVQKYFSIVSNGGLSALVDALVDSEEYADYFGEETVPYLRGLGQEAQECRNWGPQQDLFKYSAPFRKVPQFLTTFASYEQPLPDQHVYGSGNDPLEIQFGAIFPKETRNPSASPAPFGKDTRRILINRGPGINNQLSNPGARGVAPGSLGPKVFKLDQIPSYTKSFAKGGGNSKGVSVKFSESSTQAVIRAAYLQVFGRDVYDGQRQKIAEIKLENGEITVREFIRQLAKSDVFRKQAWTSLYVVKAIEYIHRRLLGRPTYGRKEMNAYFDLCSKKGFYALVDAILDTEEYNETFGEDTVPYERYVTPGGLALRTNRAGSISDKGLTKVTVEEEPRFVQLGAVSETRTEPDIQFRATQGVSKKREQTKVFKLTTRTDVSQVGTVIGAAYRQVFERDIPPYLASNEFSALESKLKNGEITLKEFLEGLGTSSLYIREFYTPYPNTKVIELGTKHFLGRAPLDQVEIRKYNQILATQGLKGFINAMLASPEYAATFGEDTVPYNRYLTLPAANFPNSQRLYNKLTKQDRELVVPSFKPADTRTDVSKLPLLGQAIAAQSKTDYVDLSRSTGGEALVQDTDRKAARIFRVMPSTGAVEVKEAIEAIYRQIMDVSDETIPTELRRPELEALLQRGEITVKEFVKRLVVSPVYGDRFLQPYPPAKAAELLVRHLLGRTPANTAELTEYAALLAEKGLVAVVSALMNSPEYGRFFGEDVVPYARCSQVPMI
;
A
#
# COMPACT_ATOMS: atom_id res chain seq x y z
N MET A 1 16.42 4.10 26.60
CA MET A 1 15.27 4.20 25.67
C MET A 1 15.34 5.55 24.97
N SER A 2 15.40 5.59 23.64
CA SER A 2 15.28 6.85 22.89
C SER A 2 13.80 7.22 22.76
N VAL A 3 13.44 8.44 23.14
CA VAL A 3 12.09 8.99 22.90
C VAL A 3 11.96 9.26 21.40
N LYS A 4 10.96 8.66 20.74
CA LYS A 4 10.80 8.71 19.27
C LYS A 4 9.70 9.66 18.80
N ALA A 5 8.80 10.04 19.69
CA ALA A 5 7.70 10.96 19.42
C ALA A 5 7.45 11.89 20.59
N SER A 6 6.75 12.99 20.34
CA SER A 6 6.32 13.93 21.36
C SER A 6 4.89 14.36 21.10
N GLY A 7 4.09 14.42 22.17
CA GLY A 7 2.76 15.03 22.11
C GLY A 7 2.78 16.56 22.14
N GLY A 8 3.98 17.17 22.18
CA GLY A 8 4.19 18.61 22.37
C GLY A 8 4.32 19.00 23.84
N SER A 9 5.05 20.08 24.10
CA SER A 9 5.15 20.69 25.44
C SER A 9 4.28 21.95 25.46
N SER A 10 3.11 21.87 26.09
CA SER A 10 2.31 23.05 26.41
C SER A 10 2.95 23.83 27.55
N VAL A 11 3.00 25.15 27.44
CA VAL A 11 3.43 26.03 28.54
C VAL A 11 2.37 25.96 29.63
N ALA A 12 2.61 25.13 30.65
CA ALA A 12 1.78 25.07 31.84
C ALA A 12 2.49 25.80 32.97
N ARG A 13 1.82 26.78 33.57
CA ARG A 13 2.30 27.46 34.77
C ARG A 13 1.58 26.82 35.97
N PRO A 14 2.29 26.18 36.90
CA PRO A 14 1.65 25.66 38.10
C PRO A 14 1.13 26.83 38.94
N ASN A 15 -0.03 26.66 39.55
CA ASN A 15 -0.55 27.65 40.49
C ASN A 15 0.25 27.54 41.79
N LEU A 16 0.87 28.65 42.17
CA LEU A 16 1.72 28.72 43.36
C LEU A 16 0.90 29.07 44.60
N TYR A 17 -0.02 30.02 44.46
CA TYR A 17 -0.89 30.51 45.53
C TYR A 17 -2.11 31.23 44.92
N GLN A 18 -3.04 31.63 45.78
CA GLN A 18 -4.23 32.40 45.43
C GLN A 18 -4.14 33.78 46.06
N THR A 19 -4.71 34.77 45.38
CA THR A 19 -4.98 36.10 45.94
C THR A 19 -6.49 36.30 45.96
N LEU A 20 -6.98 37.14 46.87
CA LEU A 20 -8.41 37.41 46.97
C LEU A 20 -9.01 37.97 45.65
N PRO A 21 -8.35 38.90 44.94
CA PRO A 21 -8.86 39.35 43.65
C PRO A 21 -8.90 38.25 42.58
N VAL A 22 -7.84 37.43 42.50
CA VAL A 22 -7.79 36.36 41.49
C VAL A 22 -8.83 35.29 41.78
N SER A 23 -9.04 34.91 43.05
CA SER A 23 -10.01 33.87 43.41
C SER A 23 -11.45 34.32 43.17
N THR A 24 -11.80 35.58 43.47
CA THR A 24 -13.15 36.14 43.21
C THR A 24 -13.43 36.29 41.71
N ILE A 25 -12.48 36.80 40.93
CA ILE A 25 -12.62 36.91 39.46
C ILE A 25 -12.69 35.52 38.81
N SER A 26 -11.85 34.60 39.23
CA SER A 26 -11.83 33.20 38.77
C SER A 26 -13.17 32.51 39.01
N GLN A 27 -13.81 32.72 40.17
CA GLN A 27 -15.13 32.15 40.46
C GLN A 27 -16.20 32.62 39.47
N ALA A 28 -16.21 33.90 39.10
CA ALA A 28 -17.16 34.41 38.10
C ALA A 28 -16.83 33.90 36.69
N GLU A 29 -15.54 33.87 36.31
CA GLU A 29 -15.05 33.38 35.02
C GLU A 29 -15.41 31.91 34.79
N GLN A 30 -15.17 31.04 35.79
CA GLN A 30 -15.51 29.61 35.71
C GLN A 30 -17.02 29.37 35.58
N GLN A 31 -17.85 30.38 35.80
CA GLN A 31 -19.30 30.33 35.70
C GLN A 31 -19.85 30.99 34.43
N ASP A 32 -18.99 31.56 33.57
CA ASP A 32 -19.34 32.41 32.43
C ASP A 32 -20.30 33.57 32.84
N ARG A 33 -20.22 34.01 34.10
CA ARG A 33 -21.01 35.09 34.66
C ARG A 33 -20.22 36.39 34.62
N PHE A 34 -20.95 37.51 34.53
CA PHE A 34 -20.37 38.78 34.95
C PHE A 34 -20.33 38.84 36.48
N LEU A 35 -19.37 39.59 37.01
CA LEU A 35 -19.21 39.79 38.45
C LEU A 35 -20.51 40.35 39.05
N GLY A 36 -20.99 39.69 40.10
CA GLY A 36 -22.15 40.15 40.86
C GLY A 36 -21.81 41.33 41.77
N MET A 37 -22.83 42.03 42.26
CA MET A 37 -22.63 43.16 43.19
C MET A 37 -21.92 42.76 44.49
N GLY A 38 -22.13 41.53 44.98
CA GLY A 38 -21.42 41.00 46.15
C GLY A 38 -19.93 40.83 45.91
N GLU A 39 -19.56 40.16 44.80
CA GLU A 39 -18.16 39.95 44.38
C GLU A 39 -17.45 41.29 44.09
N LEU A 40 -18.15 42.26 43.49
CA LEU A 40 -17.63 43.62 43.28
C LEU A 40 -17.43 44.38 44.58
N SER A 41 -18.33 44.23 45.55
CA SER A 41 -18.22 44.82 46.88
C SER A 41 -17.02 44.24 47.64
N GLU A 42 -16.78 42.93 47.53
CA GLU A 42 -15.62 42.26 48.12
C GLU A 42 -14.30 42.77 47.52
N LEU A 43 -14.23 42.91 46.19
CA LEU A 43 -13.09 43.51 45.51
C LEU A 43 -12.86 44.96 45.94
N SER A 44 -13.93 45.76 46.00
CA SER A 44 -13.86 47.16 46.47
C SER A 44 -13.33 47.26 47.90
N SER A 45 -13.84 46.41 48.79
CA SER A 45 -13.37 46.29 50.18
C SER A 45 -11.88 45.92 50.24
N PHE A 46 -11.44 44.95 49.45
CA PHE A 46 -10.02 44.58 49.38
C PHE A 46 -9.14 45.76 48.92
N PHE A 47 -9.48 46.42 47.81
CA PHE A 47 -8.66 47.51 47.27
C PHE A 47 -8.65 48.75 48.17
N SER A 48 -9.77 49.08 48.82
CA SER A 48 -9.82 50.17 49.82
C SER A 48 -8.93 49.89 51.03
N SER A 49 -8.80 48.62 51.45
CA SER A 49 -7.87 48.20 52.53
C SER A 49 -6.40 48.12 52.10
N GLY A 50 -6.08 48.36 50.83
CA GLY A 50 -4.75 48.11 50.24
C GLY A 50 -3.62 48.93 50.86
N LEU A 51 -3.84 50.23 51.12
CA LEU A 51 -2.83 51.10 51.74
C LEU A 51 -2.45 50.62 53.14
N LYS A 52 -3.42 50.15 53.93
CA LYS A 52 -3.17 49.60 55.27
C LYS A 52 -2.32 48.33 55.19
N ARG A 53 -2.64 47.41 54.28
CA ARG A 53 -1.87 46.17 54.07
C ARG A 53 -0.43 46.44 53.64
N LEU A 54 -0.22 47.44 52.79
CA LEU A 54 1.13 47.88 52.39
C LEU A 54 1.90 48.52 53.55
N ALA A 55 1.24 49.35 54.36
CA ALA A 55 1.86 49.95 55.55
C ALA A 55 2.28 48.88 56.57
N ILE A 56 1.44 47.86 56.79
CA ILE A 56 1.76 46.70 57.65
C ILE A 56 2.98 45.95 57.09
N ALA A 57 2.98 45.62 55.80
CA ALA A 57 4.08 44.89 55.17
C ALA A 57 5.39 45.68 55.22
N ASP A 58 5.35 46.99 55.01
CA ASP A 58 6.51 47.90 55.09
C ASP A 58 7.05 47.97 56.53
N ALA A 59 6.18 48.17 57.53
CA ALA A 59 6.58 48.19 58.94
C ALA A 59 7.20 46.85 59.40
N LEU A 60 6.67 45.71 58.97
CA LEU A 60 7.24 44.39 59.25
C LEU A 60 8.57 44.16 58.52
N THR A 61 8.70 44.64 57.29
CA THR A 61 9.92 44.49 56.48
C THR A 61 11.06 45.33 57.04
N ARG A 62 10.80 46.60 57.38
CA ARG A 62 11.78 47.51 58.01
C ARG A 62 12.32 46.98 59.34
N ASN A 63 11.45 46.34 60.13
CA ASN A 63 11.80 45.80 61.45
C ASN A 63 12.13 44.30 61.43
N SER A 64 12.34 43.71 60.25
CA SER A 64 12.48 42.25 60.08
C SER A 64 13.67 41.67 60.85
N GLU A 65 14.83 42.34 60.84
CA GLU A 65 16.01 41.91 61.60
C GLU A 65 15.74 41.89 63.11
N LEU A 66 15.03 42.90 63.63
CA LEU A 66 14.68 42.97 65.04
C LEU A 66 13.68 41.87 65.44
N ILE A 67 12.67 41.61 64.61
CA ILE A 67 11.68 40.54 64.84
C ILE A 67 12.36 39.17 64.84
N VAL A 68 13.22 38.90 63.84
CA VAL A 68 13.93 37.62 63.72
C VAL A 68 14.97 37.47 64.83
N SER A 69 15.68 38.54 65.22
CA SER A 69 16.67 38.50 66.31
C SER A 69 16.03 38.15 67.66
N ARG A 70 14.86 38.73 67.96
CA ARG A 70 14.12 38.47 69.20
C ARG A 70 13.66 37.01 69.29
N ALA A 71 13.15 36.46 68.20
CA ALA A 71 12.77 35.05 68.11
C ALA A 71 13.98 34.09 68.18
N ALA A 72 15.08 34.41 67.49
CA ALA A 72 16.30 33.62 67.52
C ALA A 72 16.93 33.56 68.91
N ASN A 73 16.98 34.69 69.63
CA ASN A 73 17.50 34.75 70.99
C ASN A 73 16.65 33.97 72.00
N ARG A 74 15.37 33.71 71.70
CA ARG A 74 14.49 32.90 72.54
C ARG A 74 14.79 31.40 72.43
N ILE A 75 15.25 30.94 71.27
CA ILE A 75 15.42 29.51 70.97
C ILE A 75 16.88 29.06 70.92
N PHE A 76 17.84 29.96 70.70
CA PHE A 76 19.26 29.67 70.64
C PHE A 76 20.01 30.22 71.87
N VAL A 77 20.99 29.44 72.36
CA VAL A 77 21.86 29.81 73.49
C VAL A 77 23.33 29.56 73.16
N GLY A 78 24.25 30.32 73.77
CA GLY A 78 25.70 30.09 73.67
C GLY A 78 26.39 30.68 72.44
N GLY A 79 25.87 31.77 71.87
CA GLY A 79 26.47 32.53 70.76
C GLY A 79 25.52 33.62 70.25
N SER A 80 25.98 34.47 69.30
CA SER A 80 25.10 35.44 68.61
C SER A 80 24.49 34.79 67.37
N PRO A 81 23.17 34.48 67.34
CA PRO A 81 22.56 33.80 66.20
C PRO A 81 22.61 34.66 64.94
N MET A 82 22.43 35.99 65.05
CA MET A 82 22.36 36.90 63.91
C MET A 82 23.60 36.90 63.00
N ALA A 83 24.76 36.43 63.47
CA ALA A 83 25.94 36.27 62.64
C ALA A 83 25.76 35.30 61.46
N PHE A 84 24.75 34.41 61.53
CA PHE A 84 24.45 33.41 60.50
C PHE A 84 23.28 33.81 59.58
N LEU A 85 22.72 35.02 59.73
CA LEU A 85 21.65 35.50 58.86
C LEU A 85 22.20 35.86 57.47
N GLU A 86 21.81 35.11 56.45
CA GLU A 86 22.14 35.45 55.05
C GLU A 86 21.36 36.71 54.64
N LYS A 87 22.08 37.82 54.44
CA LYS A 87 21.49 39.05 53.88
C LYS A 87 21.07 38.82 52.43
N PRO A 88 19.94 39.37 51.96
CA PRO A 88 19.59 39.33 50.55
C PRO A 88 20.73 39.92 49.72
N ARG A 89 21.09 39.28 48.60
CA ARG A 89 21.95 39.93 47.60
C ARG A 89 21.18 41.13 47.04
N GLU A 90 21.53 42.32 47.47
CA GLU A 90 21.14 43.53 46.75
C GLU A 90 21.78 43.46 45.37
N GLU A 91 20.98 43.51 44.31
CA GLU A 91 21.49 43.83 42.98
C GLU A 91 22.08 45.22 43.07
N THR A 92 23.41 45.31 43.14
CA THR A 92 24.10 46.59 43.09
C THR A 92 23.72 47.27 41.77
N PRO A 93 23.08 48.45 41.79
CA PRO A 93 23.01 49.26 40.59
C PRO A 93 24.46 49.64 40.30
N VAL A 94 25.01 49.15 39.19
CA VAL A 94 26.34 49.54 38.75
C VAL A 94 26.27 51.06 38.49
N PRO A 95 26.95 51.93 39.27
CA PRO A 95 26.92 53.35 39.00
C PRO A 95 27.78 53.57 37.75
N VAL A 96 27.13 53.83 36.62
CA VAL A 96 27.82 54.20 35.39
C VAL A 96 28.24 55.66 35.53
N GLY A 97 29.55 55.92 35.64
CA GLY A 97 30.09 57.27 35.51
C GLY A 97 29.94 57.78 34.07
N MET A 98 29.91 59.11 33.89
CA MET A 98 29.66 59.84 32.63
C MET A 98 30.60 59.54 31.43
N GLY A 99 31.44 58.50 31.51
CA GLY A 99 32.33 58.03 30.44
C GLY A 99 32.24 56.53 30.12
N GLY A 100 31.30 55.77 30.69
CA GLY A 100 31.03 54.39 30.27
C GLY A 100 32.08 53.34 30.63
N VAL A 101 32.89 53.55 31.68
CA VAL A 101 33.78 52.53 32.26
C VAL A 101 33.32 52.17 33.67
N ALA A 102 33.30 50.87 33.97
CA ALA A 102 32.95 50.33 35.27
C ALA A 102 34.03 50.67 36.32
N ILE A 103 33.62 51.29 37.43
CA ILE A 103 34.52 51.63 38.55
C ILE A 103 34.51 50.46 39.55
N ASP A 104 35.70 49.99 39.93
CA ASP A 104 35.87 48.94 40.93
C ASP A 104 35.57 49.46 42.34
N THR A 105 34.92 48.62 43.14
CA THR A 105 34.41 48.90 44.50
C THR A 105 35.46 49.36 45.51
N GLN A 106 36.75 49.15 45.22
CA GLN A 106 37.86 49.64 46.06
C GLN A 106 38.25 51.10 45.80
N GLU A 107 37.99 51.66 44.60
CA GLU A 107 38.34 53.06 44.30
C GLU A 107 37.28 54.06 44.77
N GLY A 108 36.01 53.63 44.88
CA GLY A 108 34.92 54.46 45.44
C GLY A 108 35.10 54.78 46.93
N MET A 109 35.81 53.94 47.69
CA MET A 109 36.12 54.21 49.11
C MET A 109 37.22 55.27 49.30
N LYS A 110 38.05 55.53 48.28
CA LYS A 110 39.13 56.53 48.35
C LYS A 110 38.68 57.95 48.00
N LEU A 111 37.53 58.12 47.35
CA LEU A 111 37.06 59.41 46.85
C LEU A 111 36.05 60.13 47.75
N GLY A 112 35.78 59.64 48.96
CA GLY A 112 35.06 60.40 50.00
C GLY A 112 33.62 60.82 49.67
N THR A 113 33.01 60.26 48.62
CA THR A 113 31.67 60.59 48.12
C THR A 113 30.62 59.56 48.51
N VAL A 114 30.78 58.93 49.68
CA VAL A 114 29.71 58.18 50.34
C VAL A 114 29.23 59.03 51.52
N THR A 115 28.28 59.91 51.24
CA THR A 115 27.55 60.66 52.26
C THR A 115 26.65 59.68 53.02
N TYR A 116 26.97 59.43 54.29
CA TYR A 116 26.00 58.89 55.22
C TYR A 116 24.84 59.87 55.32
N VAL A 117 23.72 59.55 54.69
CA VAL A 117 22.47 60.25 54.99
C VAL A 117 21.89 59.60 56.24
N SER A 118 22.29 60.16 57.38
CA SER A 118 21.47 60.18 58.58
C SER A 118 20.33 61.20 58.38
N GLY A 119 19.08 60.82 58.67
CA GLY A 119 17.98 61.77 58.85
C GLY A 119 16.65 61.29 58.23
N GLY A 120 15.58 61.05 58.98
CA GLY A 120 15.38 61.47 60.36
C GLY A 120 14.14 60.90 61.07
N GLY A 121 14.16 61.11 62.38
CA GLY A 121 12.95 61.30 63.18
C GLY A 121 12.39 60.11 63.96
N GLY A 122 13.17 59.49 64.86
CA GLY A 122 12.66 58.55 65.88
C GLY A 122 13.78 57.79 66.57
N GLY A 123 13.92 57.94 67.89
CA GLY A 123 15.14 57.61 68.63
C GLY A 123 15.47 56.11 68.74
N ILE A 124 16.75 55.78 68.54
CA ILE A 124 17.39 54.48 68.85
C ILE A 124 17.12 54.05 70.31
N LEU A 125 16.93 55.01 71.22
CA LEU A 125 16.61 54.82 72.63
C LEU A 125 15.18 54.32 72.89
N GLU A 126 14.24 54.56 71.97
CA GLU A 126 12.85 54.11 72.09
C GLU A 126 12.67 52.66 71.61
N GLY A 127 13.39 52.28 70.55
CA GLY A 127 13.50 50.88 70.09
C GLY A 127 14.24 49.97 71.09
N LEU A 128 15.21 50.51 71.84
CA LEU A 128 15.87 49.76 72.92
C LEU A 128 14.97 49.56 74.15
N ARG A 129 14.05 50.50 74.43
CA ARG A 129 13.08 50.38 75.54
C ARG A 129 12.01 49.33 75.26
N THR A 130 11.53 49.17 74.03
CA THR A 130 10.56 48.11 73.67
C THR A 130 11.18 46.71 73.66
N LEU A 131 12.50 46.59 73.43
CA LEU A 131 13.27 45.34 73.54
C LEU A 131 13.38 44.81 74.97
N PHE A 132 13.43 45.67 75.99
CA PHE A 132 13.63 45.27 77.39
C PHE A 132 12.36 45.33 78.28
N LEU A 133 11.33 46.08 77.91
CA LEU A 133 10.13 46.31 78.75
C LEU A 133 8.90 45.47 78.38
N THR A 134 9.02 44.52 77.45
CA THR A 134 7.93 43.57 77.18
C THR A 134 8.21 42.23 77.86
N PRO A 135 7.39 41.77 78.81
CA PRO A 135 7.63 40.49 79.46
C PRO A 135 7.53 39.37 78.42
N SER A 136 8.65 38.67 78.17
CA SER A 136 8.65 37.45 77.36
C SER A 136 8.00 36.33 78.18
N SER A 137 6.69 36.12 78.03
CA SER A 137 6.04 34.98 78.67
C SER A 137 4.78 34.56 77.92
N GLY A 138 4.96 33.94 76.75
CA GLY A 138 4.03 32.90 76.30
C GLY A 138 4.37 31.56 77.00
N PRO A 139 3.38 30.67 77.21
CA PRO A 139 3.63 29.35 77.79
C PRO A 139 4.60 28.56 76.90
N THR A 140 5.76 28.18 77.43
CA THR A 140 6.69 27.25 76.74
C THR A 140 6.06 25.86 76.70
N PRO A 141 6.01 25.18 75.55
CA PRO A 141 5.50 23.82 75.45
C PRO A 141 6.24 22.86 76.40
N PRO A 142 5.55 21.88 77.00
CA PRO A 142 6.19 20.88 77.85
C PRO A 142 7.19 20.05 77.02
N GLY A 143 8.50 20.21 77.31
CA GLY A 143 9.59 19.53 76.58
C GLY A 143 10.57 20.42 75.83
N PHE A 144 10.31 21.75 75.75
CA PHE A 144 11.21 22.69 75.07
C PHE A 144 12.62 22.72 75.67
N ARG A 145 13.65 22.58 74.81
CA ARG A 145 15.07 22.78 75.16
C ARG A 145 15.71 23.79 74.20
N PRO A 146 16.40 24.82 74.70
CA PRO A 146 17.08 25.77 73.84
C PRO A 146 18.24 25.10 73.09
N ILE A 147 18.43 25.48 71.83
CA ILE A 147 19.43 24.91 70.93
C ILE A 147 20.77 25.61 71.16
N ASN A 148 21.83 24.85 71.43
CA ASN A 148 23.16 25.42 71.61
C ASN A 148 23.83 25.69 70.25
N VAL A 149 24.20 26.95 69.99
CA VAL A 149 24.77 27.41 68.72
C VAL A 149 26.04 26.62 68.33
N ALA A 150 26.93 26.35 69.29
CA ALA A 150 28.19 25.65 69.04
C ALA A 150 27.98 24.17 68.68
N ARG A 151 26.93 23.52 69.21
CA ARG A 151 26.60 22.12 68.90
C ARG A 151 25.76 21.97 67.63
N TYR A 152 25.02 23.01 67.24
CA TYR A 152 24.11 22.97 66.09
C TYR A 152 24.84 23.09 64.75
N GLY A 153 25.96 23.81 64.73
CA GLY A 153 26.81 23.99 63.55
C GLY A 153 26.34 25.11 62.62
N PRO A 154 27.26 25.74 61.86
CA PRO A 154 26.98 26.96 61.09
C PRO A 154 25.96 26.76 59.96
N GLY A 155 25.99 25.61 59.28
CA GLY A 155 25.06 25.33 58.17
C GLY A 155 23.61 25.12 58.62
N ASN A 156 23.39 24.52 59.80
CA ASN A 156 22.04 24.37 60.35
C ASN A 156 21.55 25.69 60.94
N MET A 157 22.42 26.46 61.61
CA MET A 157 22.10 27.81 62.09
C MET A 157 21.64 28.74 60.94
N ALA A 158 22.37 28.73 59.81
CA ALA A 158 22.00 29.50 58.63
C ALA A 158 20.61 29.11 58.08
N LYS A 159 20.32 27.80 58.00
CA LYS A 159 18.99 27.31 57.59
C LYS A 159 17.89 27.79 58.54
N SER A 160 18.07 27.67 59.86
CA SER A 160 17.07 28.10 60.84
C SER A 160 16.76 29.60 60.74
N LEU A 161 17.78 30.45 60.59
CA LEU A 161 17.56 31.89 60.47
C LEU A 161 16.96 32.28 59.12
N ARG A 162 17.37 31.60 58.05
CA ARG A 162 16.73 31.72 56.73
C ARG A 162 15.25 31.36 56.82
N ASP A 163 14.90 30.27 57.50
CA ASP A 163 13.52 29.81 57.63
C ASP A 163 12.67 30.79 58.47
N LEU A 164 13.21 31.35 59.56
CA LEU A 164 12.56 32.44 60.31
C LEU A 164 12.34 33.69 59.44
N SER A 165 13.33 34.07 58.62
CA SER A 165 13.19 35.15 57.65
C SER A 165 12.13 34.83 56.58
N TRP A 166 12.08 33.59 56.08
CA TRP A 166 11.08 33.15 55.10
C TRP A 166 9.66 33.16 55.67
N PHE A 167 9.46 32.75 56.92
CA PHE A 167 8.16 32.83 57.57
C PHE A 167 7.65 34.27 57.63
N LEU A 168 8.50 35.23 58.03
CA LEU A 168 8.13 36.64 58.04
C LEU A 168 7.83 37.17 56.64
N ARG A 169 8.65 36.78 55.65
CA ARG A 169 8.47 37.17 54.25
C ARG A 169 7.16 36.64 53.66
N TYR A 170 6.87 35.35 53.82
CA TYR A 170 5.59 34.77 53.37
C TYR A 170 4.39 35.37 54.10
N LEU A 171 4.56 35.75 55.37
CA LEU A 171 3.52 36.46 56.11
C LEU A 171 3.25 37.85 55.51
N THR A 172 4.27 38.63 55.21
CA THR A 172 4.08 39.92 54.52
C THR A 172 3.44 39.75 53.14
N TYR A 173 3.82 38.72 52.38
CA TYR A 173 3.20 38.42 51.08
C TYR A 173 1.74 38.02 51.22
N ALA A 174 1.38 37.20 52.21
CA ALA A 174 0.00 36.79 52.46
C ALA A 174 -0.90 37.97 52.86
N ILE A 175 -0.39 38.91 53.68
CA ILE A 175 -1.11 40.13 54.06
C ILE A 175 -1.40 40.99 52.84
N VAL A 176 -0.41 41.19 51.96
CA VAL A 176 -0.57 41.96 50.72
C VAL A 176 -1.50 41.24 49.73
N ALA A 177 -1.39 39.91 49.61
CA ALA A 177 -2.20 39.09 48.71
C ALA A 177 -3.70 39.00 49.11
N GLY A 178 -4.03 39.29 50.37
CA GLY A 178 -5.40 39.22 50.87
C GLY A 178 -5.87 37.84 51.32
N ASP A 179 -5.05 36.81 51.15
CA ASP A 179 -5.40 35.41 51.38
C ASP A 179 -4.21 34.67 52.02
N PRO A 180 -4.40 33.89 53.09
CA PRO A 180 -3.34 33.10 53.72
C PRO A 180 -2.88 31.87 52.92
N ASN A 181 -3.37 31.65 51.69
CA ASN A 181 -3.03 30.46 50.90
C ASN A 181 -1.51 30.23 50.70
N ILE A 182 -0.71 31.29 50.60
CA ILE A 182 0.76 31.19 50.53
C ILE A 182 1.31 30.46 51.77
N ILE A 183 0.74 30.76 52.93
CA ILE A 183 1.15 30.17 54.21
C ILE A 183 0.64 28.73 54.28
N SER A 184 -0.65 28.50 54.03
CA SER A 184 -1.25 27.18 54.19
C SER A 184 -0.65 26.12 53.24
N VAL A 185 -0.21 26.49 52.04
CA VAL A 185 0.39 25.54 51.10
C VAL A 185 1.85 25.24 51.44
N ASN A 186 2.63 26.25 51.85
CA ASN A 186 4.08 26.10 52.02
C ASN A 186 4.49 25.67 53.43
N VAL A 187 3.66 25.93 54.43
CA VAL A 187 3.98 25.65 55.85
C VAL A 187 3.35 24.33 56.30
N ARG A 188 2.23 23.94 55.70
CA ARG A 188 1.56 22.68 56.06
C ARG A 188 2.43 21.48 55.70
N GLY A 189 2.68 20.63 56.69
CA GLY A 189 3.55 19.46 56.58
C GLY A 189 5.05 19.76 56.60
N LEU A 190 5.45 21.03 56.74
CA LEU A 190 6.85 21.40 56.91
C LEU A 190 7.40 20.86 58.24
N ARG A 191 6.56 20.77 59.27
CA ARG A 191 6.91 20.27 60.61
C ARG A 191 7.60 18.91 60.54
N GLU A 192 6.97 17.92 59.92
CA GLU A 192 7.54 16.56 59.83
C GLU A 192 8.78 16.49 58.93
N ILE A 193 8.88 17.37 57.94
CA ILE A 193 10.06 17.47 57.06
C ILE A 193 11.28 17.97 57.84
N ILE A 194 11.10 18.97 58.72
CA ILE A 194 12.20 19.58 59.47
C ILE A 194 12.47 18.95 60.83
N GLU A 195 11.56 18.12 61.36
CA GLU A 195 11.68 17.47 62.67
C GLU A 195 12.93 16.60 62.81
N ASN A 196 13.43 16.04 61.69
CA ASN A 196 14.69 15.29 61.66
C ASN A 196 15.95 16.17 61.85
N ALA A 197 15.85 17.49 61.62
CA ALA A 197 16.97 18.43 61.62
C ALA A 197 16.84 19.56 62.67
N CYS A 198 15.64 19.85 63.15
CA CYS A 198 15.35 20.89 64.13
C CYS A 198 14.18 20.47 65.03
N SER A 199 14.16 20.94 66.27
CA SER A 199 13.03 20.74 67.17
C SER A 199 11.79 21.49 66.65
N SER A 200 10.70 20.74 66.44
CA SER A 200 9.40 21.28 66.06
C SER A 200 8.86 22.25 67.12
N ASP A 201 9.01 21.91 68.40
CA ASP A 201 8.64 22.77 69.53
C ASP A 201 9.42 24.10 69.55
N ALA A 202 10.72 24.06 69.25
CA ALA A 202 11.53 25.28 69.16
C ALA A 202 11.02 26.22 68.05
N THR A 203 10.58 25.66 66.92
CA THR A 203 10.03 26.44 65.81
C THR A 203 8.69 27.09 66.20
N VAL A 204 7.81 26.38 66.92
CA VAL A 204 6.54 26.95 67.42
C VAL A 204 6.80 28.11 68.39
N VAL A 205 7.74 27.94 69.33
CA VAL A 205 8.13 29.02 70.27
C VAL A 205 8.69 30.22 69.51
N ALA A 206 9.51 30.00 68.48
CA ALA A 206 10.05 31.06 67.65
C ALA A 206 8.93 31.86 66.95
N LEU A 207 7.96 31.17 66.33
CA LEU A 207 6.83 31.80 65.65
C LEU A 207 5.91 32.58 66.61
N GLN A 208 5.68 32.07 67.81
CA GLN A 208 4.94 32.78 68.85
C GLN A 208 5.66 34.06 69.30
N GLU A 209 6.98 34.01 69.44
CA GLU A 209 7.77 35.20 69.79
C GLU A 209 7.80 36.21 68.63
N MET A 210 7.90 35.75 67.37
CA MET A 210 7.78 36.62 66.20
C MET A 210 6.42 37.32 66.14
N ARG A 211 5.33 36.61 66.47
CA ARG A 211 3.98 37.19 66.56
C ARG A 211 3.93 38.31 67.61
N LEU A 212 4.42 38.04 68.83
CA LEU A 212 4.43 39.04 69.91
C LEU A 212 5.30 40.25 69.56
N ALA A 213 6.46 40.02 68.96
CA ALA A 213 7.36 41.07 68.48
C ALA A 213 6.69 41.94 67.40
N ALA A 214 6.04 41.31 66.42
CA ALA A 214 5.31 41.99 65.35
C ALA A 214 4.16 42.84 65.89
N LEU A 215 3.33 42.30 66.79
CA LEU A 215 2.20 43.03 67.40
C LEU A 215 2.67 44.25 68.22
N GLY A 216 3.87 44.21 68.77
CA GLY A 216 4.46 45.34 69.50
C GLY A 216 4.58 46.63 68.67
N TYR A 217 4.72 46.52 67.35
CA TYR A 217 4.83 47.67 66.44
C TYR A 217 3.48 48.29 66.04
N PHE A 218 2.35 47.60 66.28
CA PHE A 218 1.02 48.03 65.86
C PHE A 218 0.08 48.36 67.03
N ARG A 219 0.62 48.60 68.24
CA ARG A 219 -0.20 48.91 69.44
C ARG A 219 -1.11 50.12 69.30
N GLN A 220 -0.78 51.04 68.41
CA GLN A 220 -1.54 52.27 68.16
C GLN A 220 -2.57 52.12 67.02
N ASP A 221 -2.52 51.02 66.27
CA ASP A 221 -3.43 50.72 65.15
C ASP A 221 -4.07 49.34 65.37
N GLU A 222 -5.24 49.33 65.99
CA GLU A 222 -5.96 48.10 66.36
C GLU A 222 -6.34 47.26 65.13
N GLU A 223 -6.67 47.89 64.00
CA GLU A 223 -7.01 47.18 62.77
C GLU A 223 -5.78 46.49 62.17
N ALA A 224 -4.63 47.17 62.15
CA ALA A 224 -3.38 46.58 61.69
C ALA A 224 -2.91 45.43 62.61
N ALA A 225 -3.01 45.62 63.93
CA ALA A 225 -2.69 44.59 64.91
C ALA A 225 -3.56 43.34 64.72
N PHE A 226 -4.87 43.53 64.50
CA PHE A 226 -5.80 42.43 64.25
C PHE A 226 -5.46 41.63 62.99
N ILE A 227 -5.16 42.31 61.87
CA ILE A 227 -4.74 41.64 60.62
C ILE A 227 -3.48 40.81 60.88
N VAL A 228 -2.46 41.40 61.49
CA VAL A 228 -1.19 40.71 61.79
C VAL A 228 -1.43 39.50 62.70
N GLU A 229 -2.25 39.63 63.74
CA GLU A 229 -2.59 38.54 64.65
C GLU A 229 -3.26 37.37 63.91
N GLN A 230 -4.22 37.66 63.03
CA GLN A 230 -4.90 36.64 62.24
C GLN A 230 -3.95 35.83 61.35
N TYR A 231 -3.08 36.50 60.58
CA TYR A 231 -2.15 35.80 59.68
C TYR A 231 -1.07 35.02 60.44
N PHE A 232 -0.55 35.53 61.57
CA PHE A 232 0.34 34.74 62.43
C PHE A 232 -0.39 33.56 63.09
N GLY A 233 -1.66 33.71 63.45
CA GLY A 233 -2.50 32.62 63.94
C GLY A 233 -2.60 31.48 62.92
N VAL A 234 -2.87 31.81 61.65
CA VAL A 234 -2.90 30.81 60.57
C VAL A 234 -1.52 30.14 60.39
N LEU A 235 -0.43 30.93 60.40
CA LEU A 235 0.93 30.41 60.27
C LEU A 235 1.28 29.37 61.35
N ILE A 236 0.99 29.68 62.61
CA ILE A 236 1.28 28.79 63.74
C ILE A 236 0.39 27.54 63.66
N ASN A 237 -0.90 27.70 63.34
CA ASN A 237 -1.84 26.59 63.25
C ASN A 237 -1.48 25.62 62.11
N GLU A 238 -1.13 26.13 60.93
CA GLU A 238 -0.75 25.28 59.79
C GLU A 238 0.58 24.57 59.99
N PHE A 239 1.53 25.19 60.71
CA PHE A 239 2.78 24.53 61.08
C PHE A 239 2.56 23.43 62.13
N ALA A 240 1.70 23.66 63.13
CA ALA A 240 1.42 22.69 64.17
C ALA A 240 0.65 21.47 63.64
N ALA A 241 -0.15 21.66 62.60
CA ALA A 241 -1.04 20.64 62.05
C ALA A 241 -0.29 19.57 61.23
N PRO A 242 -0.79 18.31 61.24
CA PRO A 242 -0.08 17.19 60.63
C PRO A 242 -0.04 17.26 59.10
N THR A 243 0.99 16.68 58.50
CA THR A 243 1.12 16.51 57.04
C THR A 243 -0.12 15.80 56.48
N PRO A 244 -0.81 16.39 55.48
CA PRO A 244 -1.98 15.76 54.89
C PRO A 244 -1.61 14.55 54.03
N SER A 245 -2.46 13.53 54.03
CA SER A 245 -2.27 12.33 53.20
C SER A 245 -2.25 12.65 51.70
N ASN A 246 -1.40 11.96 50.95
CA ASN A 246 -1.33 12.10 49.50
C ASN A 246 -2.62 11.63 48.83
N LYS A 247 -3.05 12.32 47.78
CA LYS A 247 -4.16 11.88 46.92
C LYS A 247 -3.65 10.76 46.03
N LEU A 248 -4.21 9.57 46.21
CA LEU A 248 -3.93 8.42 45.36
C LEU A 248 -4.88 8.39 44.17
N ARG A 249 -4.34 8.11 42.99
CA ARG A 249 -5.09 7.89 41.74
C ARG A 249 -4.91 6.43 41.36
N GLN A 250 -5.78 5.58 41.86
CA GLN A 250 -5.81 4.15 41.53
C GLN A 250 -6.56 3.93 40.21
N ARG A 251 -6.22 2.85 39.50
CA ARG A 251 -6.78 2.52 38.18
C ARG A 251 -7.36 1.12 38.16
N PRO A 252 -8.52 0.92 37.53
CA PRO A 252 -9.16 -0.39 37.46
C PRO A 252 -8.49 -1.34 36.46
N SER A 253 -7.76 -0.80 35.48
CA SER A 253 -7.16 -1.59 34.40
C SER A 253 -5.62 -1.56 34.42
N GLY A 254 -5.00 -2.68 34.02
CA GLY A 254 -3.55 -2.87 34.08
C GLY A 254 -2.73 -2.09 33.05
N ASP A 255 -3.36 -1.57 32.00
CA ASP A 255 -2.75 -0.71 30.98
C ASP A 255 -2.59 0.76 31.42
N GLN A 256 -3.31 1.13 32.48
CA GLN A 256 -3.29 2.47 33.08
C GLN A 256 -2.38 2.50 34.30
N GLN A 257 -1.53 3.52 34.40
CA GLN A 257 -0.65 3.67 35.55
C GLN A 257 -1.36 4.37 36.72
N GLY A 258 -1.14 3.87 37.93
CA GLY A 258 -1.51 4.56 39.16
C GLY A 258 -0.54 5.70 39.47
N LEU A 259 -1.06 6.81 40.00
CA LEU A 259 -0.27 8.00 40.33
C LEU A 259 -0.62 8.54 41.72
N THR A 260 0.25 9.40 42.26
CA THR A 260 0.02 10.06 43.55
C THR A 260 0.29 11.56 43.45
N LEU A 261 -0.44 12.37 44.21
CA LEU A 261 -0.26 13.82 44.28
C LEU A 261 -0.24 14.28 45.75
N PRO A 262 0.77 15.07 46.18
CA PRO A 262 0.72 15.73 47.48
C PRO A 262 -0.52 16.61 47.61
N GLN A 263 -1.28 16.47 48.69
CA GLN A 263 -2.52 17.22 48.90
C GLN A 263 -2.28 18.74 48.92
N ILE A 264 -1.11 19.19 49.40
CA ILE A 264 -0.72 20.61 49.36
C ILE A 264 -0.67 21.18 47.94
N TYR A 265 -0.27 20.38 46.94
CA TYR A 265 -0.25 20.79 45.54
C TYR A 265 -1.68 20.94 44.99
N PHE A 266 -2.61 20.10 45.45
CA PHE A 266 -4.03 20.23 45.12
C PHE A 266 -4.65 21.47 45.77
N ASN A 267 -4.29 21.77 47.02
CA ASN A 267 -4.80 22.95 47.74
C ASN A 267 -4.29 24.26 47.13
N ALA A 268 -3.07 24.27 46.58
CA ALA A 268 -2.51 25.40 45.83
C ALA A 268 -3.22 25.65 44.49
N ALA A 269 -3.78 24.60 43.90
CA ALA A 269 -4.49 24.68 42.63
C ALA A 269 -5.72 25.57 42.73
N GLU A 270 -6.18 26.09 41.59
CA GLU A 270 -7.37 26.92 41.51
C GLU A 270 -8.61 26.13 41.99
N ARG A 271 -9.41 26.72 42.88
CA ARG A 271 -10.65 26.09 43.36
C ARG A 271 -11.68 26.10 42.23
N ARG A 272 -11.93 24.94 41.64
CA ARG A 272 -12.99 24.74 40.66
C ARG A 272 -14.25 24.25 41.36
N PRO A 273 -15.40 24.94 41.23
CA PRO A 273 -16.65 24.50 41.84
C PRO A 273 -17.11 23.22 41.15
N LYS A 274 -17.59 22.28 41.97
CA LYS A 274 -18.22 21.05 41.49
C LYS A 274 -19.72 21.20 41.67
N TYR A 275 -20.46 21.00 40.59
CA TYR A 275 -21.90 21.13 40.58
C TYR A 275 -22.52 19.76 40.83
N ALA A 276 -23.34 19.66 41.87
CA ALA A 276 -24.09 18.45 42.19
C ALA A 276 -25.58 18.75 42.18
N MET A 277 -26.37 17.87 41.57
CA MET A 277 -27.81 17.98 41.51
C MET A 277 -28.44 17.19 42.65
N LYS A 278 -28.99 17.90 43.63
CA LYS A 278 -29.64 17.32 44.81
C LYS A 278 -31.12 17.67 44.88
N PRO A 279 -31.96 16.80 45.46
CA PRO A 279 -33.34 17.16 45.79
C PRO A 279 -33.32 18.29 46.85
N GLY A 280 -34.11 19.34 46.63
CA GLY A 280 -34.22 20.48 47.54
C GLY A 280 -33.39 21.73 47.18
N LEU A 281 -32.58 21.70 46.11
CA LEU A 281 -31.90 22.90 45.61
C LEU A 281 -32.90 23.96 45.12
N SER A 282 -32.53 25.23 45.27
CA SER A 282 -33.29 26.36 44.74
C SER A 282 -33.35 26.32 43.20
N ALA A 283 -34.34 27.00 42.61
CA ALA A 283 -34.47 27.06 41.16
C ALA A 283 -33.22 27.66 40.48
N LEU A 284 -32.56 28.62 41.13
CA LEU A 284 -31.33 29.23 40.65
C LEU A 284 -30.17 28.23 40.63
N GLU A 285 -29.93 27.53 41.74
CA GLU A 285 -28.87 26.51 41.84
C GLU A 285 -29.09 25.38 40.83
N LYS A 286 -30.33 24.90 40.67
CA LYS A 286 -30.66 23.89 39.66
C LYS A 286 -30.34 24.36 38.24
N ASN A 287 -30.63 25.63 37.94
CA ASN A 287 -30.31 26.20 36.62
C ASN A 287 -28.79 26.33 36.41
N ASP A 288 -28.02 26.68 37.44
CA ASP A 288 -26.57 26.80 37.35
C ASP A 288 -25.89 25.43 37.17
N VAL A 289 -26.41 24.39 37.83
CA VAL A 289 -25.98 22.99 37.61
C VAL A 289 -26.22 22.55 36.17
N ILE A 290 -27.39 22.87 35.60
CA ILE A 290 -27.72 22.54 34.20
C ILE A 290 -26.83 23.31 33.22
N LYS A 291 -26.60 24.60 33.46
CA LYS A 291 -25.66 25.39 32.65
C LYS A 291 -24.24 24.84 32.74
N ALA A 292 -23.79 24.37 33.91
CA ALA A 292 -22.51 23.69 34.05
C ALA A 292 -22.45 22.40 33.21
N ALA A 293 -23.52 21.61 33.19
CA ALA A 293 -23.61 20.41 32.36
C ALA A 293 -23.53 20.74 30.86
N TYR A 294 -24.20 21.81 30.40
CA TYR A 294 -24.09 22.25 29.01
C TYR A 294 -22.67 22.71 28.65
N ARG A 295 -22.02 23.48 29.51
CA ARG A 295 -20.64 23.93 29.31
C ARG A 295 -19.65 22.78 29.25
N GLN A 296 -19.86 21.75 30.07
CA GLN A 296 -19.04 20.54 30.04
C GLN A 296 -19.26 19.73 28.75
N VAL A 297 -20.51 19.39 28.42
CA VAL A 297 -20.85 18.46 27.32
C VAL A 297 -20.72 19.10 25.93
N PHE A 298 -21.07 20.38 25.80
CA PHE A 298 -21.03 21.11 24.53
C PHE A 298 -19.84 22.08 24.41
N GLU A 299 -18.96 22.09 25.40
CA GLU A 299 -17.82 23.01 25.56
C GLU A 299 -18.19 24.49 25.71
N ARG A 300 -19.49 24.81 25.73
CA ARG A 300 -20.04 26.17 25.77
C ARG A 300 -21.47 26.16 26.26
N ASP A 301 -21.94 27.31 26.75
CA ASP A 301 -23.36 27.49 27.04
C ASP A 301 -24.18 27.70 25.75
N ILE A 302 -24.91 26.66 25.36
CA ILE A 302 -25.77 26.66 24.17
C ILE A 302 -27.09 27.42 24.37
N THR A 303 -27.53 27.56 25.62
CA THR A 303 -28.80 28.22 25.96
C THR A 303 -28.68 29.72 25.75
N ARG A 304 -27.59 30.32 26.24
CA ARG A 304 -27.32 31.75 26.12
C ARG A 304 -26.95 32.17 24.70
N ALA A 305 -26.16 31.35 23.99
CA ALA A 305 -25.63 31.73 22.69
C ALA A 305 -26.63 31.54 21.53
N TYR A 306 -27.46 30.49 21.60
CA TYR A 306 -28.31 30.08 20.47
C TYR A 306 -29.78 29.85 20.86
N SER A 307 -30.15 30.09 22.12
CA SER A 307 -31.47 29.77 22.66
C SER A 307 -31.87 28.30 22.46
N LEU A 308 -30.88 27.40 22.45
CA LEU A 308 -31.09 25.96 22.34
C LEU A 308 -31.12 25.35 23.75
N GLY A 309 -32.09 24.48 24.00
CA GLY A 309 -32.22 23.72 25.24
C GLY A 309 -32.97 22.42 24.98
N ILE A 310 -32.90 21.48 25.93
CA ILE A 310 -33.65 20.22 25.84
C ILE A 310 -34.62 20.19 27.01
N SER A 311 -35.70 20.98 26.88
CA SER A 311 -36.64 21.29 27.96
C SER A 311 -37.19 20.05 28.69
N ASP A 312 -37.46 18.95 27.98
CA ASP A 312 -37.93 17.70 28.60
C ASP A 312 -36.90 17.11 29.58
N LEU A 313 -35.63 17.06 29.17
CA LEU A 313 -34.56 16.52 30.01
C LEU A 313 -34.27 17.43 31.21
N GLU A 314 -34.33 18.75 31.00
CA GLU A 314 -34.15 19.73 32.07
C GLU A 314 -35.21 19.60 33.15
N SER A 315 -36.49 19.44 32.77
CA SER A 315 -37.58 19.23 33.73
C SER A 315 -37.40 17.94 34.51
N LYS A 316 -37.08 16.83 33.82
CA LYS A 316 -36.87 15.52 34.44
C LYS A 316 -35.74 15.54 35.47
N VAL A 317 -34.61 16.18 35.14
CA VAL A 317 -33.48 16.29 36.09
C VAL A 317 -33.80 17.26 37.23
N LYS A 318 -34.54 18.36 36.98
CA LYS A 318 -35.01 19.29 38.03
C LYS A 318 -35.95 18.63 39.04
N ASN A 319 -36.79 17.71 38.57
CA ASN A 319 -37.72 16.96 39.40
C ASN A 319 -37.07 15.75 40.10
N GLY A 320 -35.86 15.35 39.71
CA GLY A 320 -35.20 14.16 40.22
C GLY A 320 -35.73 12.84 39.62
N GLU A 321 -36.47 12.91 38.51
CA GLU A 321 -36.93 11.72 37.77
C GLU A 321 -35.78 10.98 37.08
N ILE A 322 -34.74 11.72 36.71
CA ILE A 322 -33.47 11.20 36.20
C ILE A 322 -32.30 11.79 37.00
N SER A 323 -31.26 10.98 37.20
CA SER A 323 -30.03 11.44 37.84
C SER A 323 -29.20 12.33 36.91
N MET A 324 -28.18 12.99 37.44
CA MET A 324 -27.25 13.79 36.63
C MET A 324 -26.47 12.91 35.65
N LYS A 325 -26.12 11.69 36.05
CA LYS A 325 -25.53 10.66 35.17
C LYS A 325 -26.42 10.39 33.95
N GLU A 326 -27.72 10.14 34.18
CA GLU A 326 -28.67 9.85 33.09
C GLU A 326 -28.96 11.10 32.23
N PHE A 327 -28.97 12.29 32.83
CA PHE A 327 -29.04 13.54 32.10
C PHE A 327 -27.86 13.69 31.12
N VAL A 328 -26.62 13.49 31.58
CA VAL A 328 -25.41 13.52 30.73
C VAL A 328 -25.46 12.47 29.63
N ARG A 329 -25.89 11.23 29.94
CA ARG A 329 -26.08 10.16 28.94
C ARG A 329 -27.00 10.59 27.81
N ARG A 330 -28.18 11.15 28.16
CA ARG A 330 -29.18 11.59 27.17
C ARG A 330 -28.73 12.82 26.39
N LEU A 331 -28.01 13.74 27.03
CA LEU A 331 -27.39 14.88 26.33
C LEU A 331 -26.39 14.41 25.28
N ALA A 332 -25.49 13.49 25.62
CA ALA A 332 -24.47 12.98 24.70
C ALA A 332 -25.05 12.08 23.59
N LYS A 333 -26.23 11.49 23.79
CA LYS A 333 -26.99 10.76 22.75
C LYS A 333 -27.89 11.66 21.90
N SER A 334 -28.02 12.94 22.25
CA SER A 334 -28.94 13.85 21.56
C SER A 334 -28.52 14.10 20.10
N PRO A 335 -29.47 14.40 19.20
CA PRO A 335 -29.15 14.84 17.84
C PRO A 335 -28.23 16.07 17.80
N LEU A 336 -28.36 16.96 18.80
CA LEU A 336 -27.53 18.14 18.92
C LEU A 336 -26.06 17.78 19.18
N TYR A 337 -25.79 16.83 20.07
CA TYR A 337 -24.43 16.36 20.33
C TYR A 337 -23.85 15.66 19.11
N ARG A 338 -24.63 14.77 18.47
CA ARG A 338 -24.22 14.07 17.25
C ARG A 338 -23.79 15.04 16.15
N LYS A 339 -24.61 16.07 15.87
CA LYS A 339 -24.32 17.08 14.84
C LYS A 339 -23.05 17.87 15.13
N ASN A 340 -22.79 18.18 16.40
CA ASN A 340 -21.65 19.02 16.78
C ASN A 340 -20.33 18.23 16.96
N PHE A 341 -20.39 17.00 17.49
CA PHE A 341 -19.21 16.27 17.99
C PHE A 341 -19.03 14.86 17.42
N TYR A 342 -19.92 14.38 16.56
CA TYR A 342 -19.80 13.08 15.90
C TYR A 342 -19.71 13.19 14.38
N GLU A 343 -20.74 13.76 13.73
CA GLU A 343 -20.83 13.87 12.26
C GLU A 343 -19.64 14.57 11.57
N PRO A 344 -19.08 15.68 12.09
CA PRO A 344 -17.97 16.36 11.43
C PRO A 344 -16.59 15.75 11.74
N TYR A 345 -16.53 14.58 12.40
CA TYR A 345 -15.30 13.94 12.84
C TYR A 345 -15.22 12.48 12.41
N ILE A 346 -13.99 11.95 12.33
CA ILE A 346 -13.77 10.51 12.25
C ILE A 346 -14.01 9.87 13.62
N ASN A 347 -14.33 8.57 13.65
CA ASN A 347 -14.59 7.80 14.87
C ASN A 347 -13.50 7.98 15.95
N SER A 348 -12.21 7.96 15.55
CA SER A 348 -11.09 8.13 16.49
C SER A 348 -11.10 9.51 17.15
N ARG A 349 -11.47 10.57 16.41
CA ARG A 349 -11.51 11.93 16.95
C ARG A 349 -12.78 12.18 17.77
N ALA A 350 -13.92 11.62 17.35
CA ALA A 350 -15.16 11.65 18.11
C ALA A 350 -14.99 10.96 19.49
N LEU A 351 -14.25 9.85 19.54
CA LEU A 351 -13.87 9.17 20.77
C LEU A 351 -13.07 10.09 21.70
N GLU A 352 -12.02 10.74 21.21
CA GLU A 352 -11.19 11.66 22.02
C GLU A 352 -12.01 12.82 22.62
N LEU A 353 -12.96 13.37 21.86
CA LEU A 353 -13.87 14.41 22.34
C LEU A 353 -14.89 13.86 23.35
N ALA A 354 -15.41 12.64 23.17
CA ALA A 354 -16.30 12.02 24.14
C ALA A 354 -15.61 11.80 25.50
N PHE A 355 -14.33 11.40 25.50
CA PHE A 355 -13.50 11.31 26.71
C PHE A 355 -13.40 12.66 27.43
N ARG A 356 -13.20 13.75 26.68
CA ARG A 356 -13.21 15.11 27.22
C ARG A 356 -14.54 15.46 27.87
N HIS A 357 -15.66 15.21 27.19
CA HIS A 357 -17.00 15.63 27.62
C HIS A 357 -17.53 14.81 28.79
N ILE A 358 -17.40 13.49 28.73
CA ILE A 358 -18.04 12.57 29.68
C ILE A 358 -17.11 12.27 30.86
N LEU A 359 -15.82 12.05 30.60
CA LEU A 359 -14.85 11.70 31.64
C LEU A 359 -13.95 12.88 32.06
N GLY A 360 -14.01 14.02 31.37
CA GLY A 360 -13.20 15.18 31.75
C GLY A 360 -11.68 14.97 31.61
N ARG A 361 -11.22 13.98 30.83
CA ARG A 361 -9.78 13.70 30.59
C ARG A 361 -9.54 13.21 29.16
N GLY A 362 -8.28 13.12 28.75
CA GLY A 362 -7.90 12.40 27.53
C GLY A 362 -7.76 10.89 27.75
N PRO A 363 -7.80 10.08 26.68
CA PRO A 363 -7.37 8.69 26.73
C PRO A 363 -5.94 8.57 27.30
N SER A 364 -5.71 7.52 28.05
CA SER A 364 -4.46 7.30 28.79
C SER A 364 -3.48 6.43 28.00
N SER A 365 -3.96 5.31 27.44
CA SER A 365 -3.16 4.27 26.78
C SER A 365 -3.65 4.00 25.34
N ARG A 366 -2.86 3.22 24.59
CA ARG A 366 -3.26 2.75 23.25
C ARG A 366 -4.38 1.71 23.35
N GLU A 367 -4.30 0.85 24.33
CA GLU A 367 -5.23 -0.25 24.61
C GLU A 367 -6.62 0.30 24.95
N GLU A 368 -6.67 1.37 25.75
CA GLU A 368 -7.91 2.08 26.07
C GLU A 368 -8.55 2.67 24.79
N VAL A 369 -7.75 3.32 23.93
CA VAL A 369 -8.26 3.84 22.65
C VAL A 369 -8.78 2.71 21.78
N GLN A 370 -8.08 1.58 21.68
CA GLN A 370 -8.52 0.42 20.90
C GLN A 370 -9.84 -0.17 21.42
N LYS A 371 -9.98 -0.32 22.74
CA LYS A 371 -11.21 -0.83 23.39
C LYS A 371 -12.42 0.03 23.06
N TYR A 372 -12.33 1.35 23.25
CA TYR A 372 -13.47 2.23 22.98
C TYR A 372 -13.69 2.47 21.47
N PHE A 373 -12.63 2.36 20.65
CA PHE A 373 -12.75 2.47 19.21
C PHE A 373 -13.51 1.29 18.59
N SER A 374 -13.31 0.06 19.10
CA SER A 374 -14.08 -1.11 18.65
C SER A 374 -15.57 -0.97 19.02
N ILE A 375 -15.88 -0.45 20.22
CA ILE A 375 -17.26 -0.18 20.66
C ILE A 375 -17.94 0.84 19.74
N VAL A 376 -17.28 1.97 19.43
CA VAL A 376 -17.81 2.97 18.48
C VAL A 376 -18.03 2.38 17.10
N SER A 377 -17.07 1.58 16.63
CA SER A 377 -17.12 1.05 15.26
C SER A 377 -18.25 0.05 15.07
N ASN A 378 -18.59 -0.72 16.12
CA ASN A 378 -19.67 -1.71 16.08
C ASN A 378 -21.04 -1.13 16.44
N GLY A 379 -21.12 -0.29 17.47
CA GLY A 379 -22.37 0.20 18.06
C GLY A 379 -22.65 1.70 17.88
N GLY A 380 -21.77 2.42 17.16
CA GLY A 380 -21.89 3.85 16.93
C GLY A 380 -21.76 4.71 18.19
N LEU A 381 -22.26 5.95 18.09
CA LEU A 381 -22.20 6.94 19.17
C LEU A 381 -22.89 6.47 20.45
N SER A 382 -24.08 5.86 20.35
CA SER A 382 -24.88 5.48 21.51
C SER A 382 -24.14 4.47 22.40
N ALA A 383 -23.53 3.45 21.78
CA ALA A 383 -22.78 2.43 22.50
C ALA A 383 -21.52 3.01 23.18
N LEU A 384 -20.84 3.96 22.55
CA LEU A 384 -19.70 4.65 23.16
C LEU A 384 -20.11 5.44 24.41
N VAL A 385 -21.21 6.21 24.31
CA VAL A 385 -21.70 7.00 25.43
C VAL A 385 -22.05 6.10 26.60
N ASP A 386 -22.76 5.00 26.36
CA ASP A 386 -23.10 4.04 27.40
C ASP A 386 -21.85 3.43 28.04
N ALA A 387 -20.89 2.98 27.22
CA ALA A 387 -19.64 2.40 27.73
C ALA A 387 -18.79 3.36 28.57
N LEU A 388 -18.85 4.68 28.31
CA LEU A 388 -18.15 5.69 29.10
C LEU A 388 -18.90 6.02 30.39
N VAL A 389 -20.22 6.20 30.31
CA VAL A 389 -21.06 6.56 31.46
C VAL A 389 -21.21 5.40 32.44
N ASP A 390 -21.20 4.15 31.96
CA ASP A 390 -21.28 2.94 32.80
C ASP A 390 -19.91 2.40 33.23
N SER A 391 -18.83 3.15 32.98
CA SER A 391 -17.52 2.81 33.51
C SER A 391 -17.45 3.00 35.03
N GLU A 392 -16.71 2.14 35.73
CA GLU A 392 -16.41 2.28 37.16
C GLU A 392 -15.76 3.64 37.45
N GLU A 393 -14.89 4.10 36.56
CA GLU A 393 -14.25 5.40 36.68
C GLU A 393 -15.26 6.57 36.70
N TYR A 394 -16.33 6.51 35.89
CA TYR A 394 -17.35 7.55 35.93
C TYR A 394 -18.04 7.59 37.30
N ALA A 395 -18.39 6.42 37.84
CA ALA A 395 -19.03 6.30 39.14
C ALA A 395 -18.13 6.81 40.28
N ASP A 396 -16.82 6.50 40.24
CA ASP A 396 -15.88 6.92 41.28
C ASP A 396 -15.67 8.45 41.33
N TYR A 397 -15.59 9.11 40.17
CA TYR A 397 -15.26 10.54 40.11
C TYR A 397 -16.48 11.47 40.21
N PHE A 398 -17.62 11.02 39.69
CA PHE A 398 -18.82 11.86 39.53
C PHE A 398 -20.04 11.28 40.25
N GLY A 399 -20.09 9.97 40.46
CA GLY A 399 -21.27 9.29 40.97
C GLY A 399 -22.48 9.51 40.06
N GLU A 400 -23.66 9.68 40.67
CA GLU A 400 -24.90 9.93 39.93
C GLU A 400 -25.39 11.39 40.00
N GLU A 401 -24.85 12.19 40.91
CA GLU A 401 -25.34 13.54 41.21
C GLU A 401 -24.43 14.64 40.65
N THR A 402 -23.13 14.37 40.46
CA THR A 402 -22.16 15.41 40.10
C THR A 402 -22.06 15.56 38.58
N VAL A 403 -22.06 16.81 38.12
CA VAL A 403 -21.75 17.15 36.72
C VAL A 403 -20.28 16.82 36.45
N PRO A 404 -19.95 16.16 35.32
CA PRO A 404 -18.56 15.94 34.96
C PRO A 404 -17.76 17.24 34.87
N TYR A 405 -16.48 17.19 35.22
CA TYR A 405 -15.60 18.35 35.22
C TYR A 405 -14.24 18.00 34.64
N LEU A 406 -13.57 18.99 34.05
CA LEU A 406 -12.24 18.82 33.48
C LEU A 406 -11.19 18.54 34.56
N ARG A 407 -10.50 17.40 34.43
CA ARG A 407 -9.47 16.91 35.35
C ARG A 407 -8.09 17.37 34.88
N GLY A 408 -7.84 18.65 35.07
CA GLY A 408 -6.59 19.34 34.67
C GLY A 408 -5.48 19.30 35.72
N LEU A 409 -4.41 20.04 35.44
CA LEU A 409 -3.28 20.22 36.35
C LEU A 409 -3.75 20.74 37.72
N GLY A 410 -3.24 20.13 38.79
CA GLY A 410 -3.57 20.51 40.17
C GLY A 410 -4.79 19.81 40.74
N GLN A 411 -5.79 19.43 39.92
CA GLN A 411 -6.99 18.71 40.40
C GLN A 411 -6.72 17.24 40.70
N GLU A 412 -5.86 16.61 39.89
CA GLU A 412 -5.41 15.23 40.05
C GLU A 412 -3.96 15.06 39.57
N ALA A 413 -3.34 13.92 39.91
CA ALA A 413 -2.02 13.55 39.43
C ALA A 413 -2.06 13.29 37.90
N GLN A 414 -1.27 14.04 37.14
CA GLN A 414 -1.23 13.96 35.67
C GLN A 414 -0.17 12.97 35.19
N GLU A 415 -0.49 12.16 34.18
CA GLU A 415 0.49 11.28 33.56
C GLU A 415 1.33 12.04 32.52
N CYS A 416 2.63 11.76 32.46
CA CYS A 416 3.50 12.39 31.46
C CYS A 416 3.26 11.87 30.04
N ARG A 417 2.69 10.66 29.90
CA ARG A 417 2.47 9.96 28.62
C ARG A 417 1.58 10.74 27.65
N ASN A 418 0.53 11.38 28.13
CA ASN A 418 -0.43 12.17 27.33
C ASN A 418 -0.44 13.67 27.68
N TRP A 419 0.61 14.17 28.34
CA TRP A 419 0.71 15.55 28.83
C TRP A 419 0.31 16.61 27.80
N GLY A 420 1.01 16.67 26.66
CA GLY A 420 0.72 17.63 25.59
C GLY A 420 -0.70 17.51 25.03
N PRO A 421 -1.11 16.30 24.56
CA PRO A 421 -2.44 16.06 24.03
C PRO A 421 -3.58 16.41 24.98
N GLN A 422 -3.44 16.10 26.28
CA GLN A 422 -4.48 16.42 27.27
C GLN A 422 -4.62 17.93 27.48
N GLN A 423 -3.51 18.66 27.55
CA GLN A 423 -3.55 20.12 27.70
C GLN A 423 -4.16 20.81 26.48
N ASP A 424 -3.91 20.29 25.28
CA ASP A 424 -4.54 20.81 24.06
C ASP A 424 -6.03 20.44 23.96
N LEU A 425 -6.41 19.26 24.46
CA LEU A 425 -7.79 18.78 24.48
C LEU A 425 -8.69 19.68 25.34
N PHE A 426 -8.16 20.26 26.42
CA PHE A 426 -8.93 21.14 27.30
C PHE A 426 -9.13 22.56 26.77
N LYS A 427 -8.55 22.92 25.63
CA LYS A 427 -8.75 24.23 25.00
C LYS A 427 -10.03 24.24 24.17
N TYR A 428 -10.67 25.41 24.05
CA TYR A 428 -11.79 25.64 23.12
C TYR A 428 -11.40 25.38 21.65
N SER A 429 -10.11 25.34 21.33
CA SER A 429 -9.60 25.05 20.00
C SER A 429 -9.64 23.56 19.64
N ALA A 430 -9.89 22.66 20.61
CA ALA A 430 -9.84 21.22 20.40
C ALA A 430 -10.80 20.71 19.30
N PRO A 431 -12.07 21.15 19.21
CA PRO A 431 -12.98 20.71 18.14
C PRO A 431 -12.51 21.10 16.72
N PHE A 432 -11.67 22.13 16.57
CA PHE A 432 -11.16 22.51 15.26
C PHE A 432 -10.07 21.55 14.75
N ARG A 433 -9.47 20.74 15.64
CA ARG A 433 -8.55 19.67 15.23
C ARG A 433 -9.34 18.47 14.71
N LYS A 434 -9.17 18.18 13.42
CA LYS A 434 -9.83 17.03 12.75
C LYS A 434 -9.02 15.74 12.78
N VAL A 435 -7.70 15.84 12.95
CA VAL A 435 -6.79 14.68 13.03
C VAL A 435 -6.75 14.15 14.47
N PRO A 436 -6.88 12.83 14.69
CA PRO A 436 -6.81 12.23 16.03
C PRO A 436 -5.43 12.45 16.63
N GLN A 437 -5.39 12.87 17.90
CA GLN A 437 -4.15 13.24 18.58
C GLN A 437 -3.58 12.11 19.43
N PHE A 438 -4.43 11.38 20.15
CA PHE A 438 -4.00 10.37 21.11
C PHE A 438 -3.55 9.10 20.39
N LEU A 439 -4.37 8.62 19.44
CA LEU A 439 -4.04 7.42 18.66
C LEU A 439 -2.70 7.58 17.91
N THR A 440 -2.50 8.73 17.25
CA THR A 440 -1.29 9.00 16.49
C THR A 440 -0.07 9.15 17.40
N THR A 441 -0.21 9.82 18.54
CA THR A 441 0.88 9.99 19.52
C THR A 441 1.29 8.65 20.14
N PHE A 442 0.32 7.84 20.60
CA PHE A 442 0.62 6.54 21.21
C PHE A 442 1.24 5.57 20.21
N ALA A 443 0.72 5.50 18.98
CA ALA A 443 1.33 4.70 17.93
C ALA A 443 2.78 5.16 17.65
N SER A 444 3.02 6.48 17.62
CA SER A 444 4.35 7.04 17.34
C SER A 444 5.37 6.79 18.46
N TYR A 445 4.94 6.52 19.69
CA TYR A 445 5.87 6.14 20.77
C TYR A 445 6.52 4.77 20.51
N GLU A 446 5.81 3.85 19.86
CA GLU A 446 6.32 2.52 19.53
C GLU A 446 7.10 2.48 18.19
N GLN A 447 6.66 3.30 17.22
CA GLN A 447 7.24 3.37 15.87
C GLN A 447 8.60 4.08 15.83
N PRO A 448 9.44 3.83 14.79
CA PRO A 448 10.66 4.62 14.56
C PRO A 448 10.36 6.10 14.28
N LEU A 449 11.41 6.91 14.16
CA LEU A 449 11.26 8.32 13.79
C LEU A 449 10.47 8.44 12.47
N PRO A 450 9.49 9.37 12.40
CA PRO A 450 8.66 9.54 11.22
C PRO A 450 9.46 10.15 10.06
N ASP A 451 9.04 9.87 8.82
CA ASP A 451 9.55 10.59 7.64
C ASP A 451 8.89 11.98 7.55
N GLN A 452 9.59 12.98 8.09
CA GLN A 452 9.20 14.38 8.00
C GLN A 452 10.43 15.28 8.13
N HIS A 453 10.28 16.57 7.83
CA HIS A 453 11.33 17.54 8.10
C HIS A 453 11.71 17.59 9.59
N VAL A 454 13.00 17.84 9.84
CA VAL A 454 13.64 17.81 11.18
C VAL A 454 12.97 18.78 12.17
N TYR A 455 12.47 19.91 11.67
CA TYR A 455 11.83 20.96 12.46
C TYR A 455 10.30 20.84 12.55
N GLY A 456 9.72 19.75 12.03
CA GLY A 456 8.28 19.47 12.05
C GLY A 456 7.68 19.33 10.65
N SER A 457 6.56 18.61 10.56
CA SER A 457 5.89 18.25 9.30
C SER A 457 5.47 19.43 8.41
N GLY A 458 5.15 20.59 8.98
CA GLY A 458 4.75 21.77 8.21
C GLY A 458 5.88 22.53 7.50
N ASN A 459 7.13 22.06 7.63
CA ASN A 459 8.31 22.67 7.00
C ASN A 459 8.70 22.04 5.66
N ASP A 460 8.10 20.92 5.27
CA ASP A 460 8.25 20.39 3.92
C ASP A 460 7.23 21.08 2.98
N PRO A 461 7.65 21.58 1.80
CA PRO A 461 6.71 22.03 0.78
C PRO A 461 6.04 20.83 0.10
N LEU A 462 4.86 21.07 -0.50
CA LEU A 462 4.26 20.09 -1.40
C LEU A 462 5.15 19.93 -2.65
N GLU A 463 5.43 18.68 -3.04
CA GLU A 463 6.32 18.34 -4.17
C GLU A 463 5.60 18.45 -5.53
N ILE A 464 5.22 19.68 -5.87
CA ILE A 464 4.51 20.07 -7.09
C ILE A 464 5.41 20.91 -8.02
N GLN A 465 4.98 21.06 -9.28
CA GLN A 465 5.76 21.76 -10.31
C GLN A 465 6.03 23.23 -9.94
N PHE A 466 5.02 23.97 -9.47
CA PHE A 466 5.13 25.39 -9.14
C PHE A 466 4.58 25.72 -7.75
N GLY A 467 5.06 26.84 -7.20
CA GLY A 467 4.57 27.40 -5.94
C GLY A 467 5.34 26.89 -4.71
N ALA A 468 5.58 27.80 -3.77
CA ALA A 468 6.11 27.49 -2.45
C ALA A 468 4.96 27.23 -1.47
N ILE A 469 4.21 26.15 -1.71
CA ILE A 469 3.01 25.83 -0.93
C ILE A 469 3.39 24.94 0.25
N PHE A 470 3.20 25.47 1.45
CA PHE A 470 3.32 24.74 2.70
C PHE A 470 1.94 24.55 3.32
N PRO A 471 1.59 23.35 3.82
CA PRO A 471 0.37 23.14 4.57
C PRO A 471 0.25 24.14 5.74
N LYS A 472 -0.85 24.89 5.80
CA LYS A 472 -1.10 25.87 6.88
C LYS A 472 -1.48 25.14 8.17
N GLU A 473 -0.60 25.22 9.17
CA GLU A 473 -0.82 24.64 10.51
C GLU A 473 -2.01 25.28 11.26
N THR A 474 -2.44 26.49 10.89
CA THR A 474 -3.52 27.22 11.59
C THR A 474 -4.95 26.79 11.20
N ARG A 475 -5.15 26.25 9.99
CA ARG A 475 -6.50 25.86 9.51
C ARG A 475 -6.87 24.43 9.90
N ASN A 476 -5.87 23.55 10.02
CA ASN A 476 -6.00 22.18 10.53
C ASN A 476 -4.71 21.84 11.28
N PRO A 477 -4.64 22.07 12.61
CA PRO A 477 -3.42 21.85 13.38
C PRO A 477 -3.06 20.36 13.38
N SER A 478 -2.07 20.01 12.56
CA SER A 478 -1.50 18.67 12.43
C SER A 478 -0.05 18.65 12.91
N ALA A 479 0.32 19.51 13.86
CA ALA A 479 1.67 19.55 14.39
C ALA A 479 2.00 18.16 14.97
N SER A 480 2.99 17.50 14.37
CA SER A 480 3.51 16.18 14.72
C SER A 480 4.97 16.32 15.16
N PRO A 481 5.25 16.96 16.30
CA PRO A 481 6.63 17.19 16.72
C PRO A 481 7.34 15.84 16.97
N ALA A 482 8.52 15.68 16.39
CA ALA A 482 9.38 14.52 16.63
C ALA A 482 10.79 14.97 17.03
N PRO A 483 11.41 14.30 18.02
CA PRO A 483 12.72 14.68 18.54
C PRO A 483 13.85 14.20 17.60
N PHE A 484 14.14 14.94 16.54
CA PHE A 484 15.29 14.66 15.69
C PHE A 484 16.61 15.15 16.32
N GLY A 485 17.57 14.23 16.45
CA GLY A 485 18.94 14.55 16.86
C GLY A 485 19.70 15.39 15.83
N LYS A 486 20.84 15.96 16.23
CA LYS A 486 21.75 16.70 15.34
C LYS A 486 22.24 15.81 14.18
N ASP A 487 22.53 14.56 14.48
CA ASP A 487 23.15 13.61 13.56
C ASP A 487 22.07 12.67 13.00
N THR A 488 21.20 13.25 12.15
CA THR A 488 20.10 12.54 11.50
C THR A 488 20.17 12.74 9.99
N ARG A 489 19.79 11.70 9.25
CA ARG A 489 19.67 11.76 7.79
C ARG A 489 18.34 11.17 7.34
N ARG A 490 17.60 11.95 6.57
CA ARG A 490 16.35 11.56 5.93
C ARG A 490 16.62 10.62 4.77
N ILE A 491 15.75 9.63 4.60
CA ILE A 491 15.78 8.73 3.45
C ILE A 491 15.13 9.45 2.28
N LEU A 492 15.91 9.71 1.25
CA LEU A 492 15.45 10.34 0.01
C LEU A 492 15.39 9.31 -1.10
N ILE A 493 14.33 9.36 -1.90
CA ILE A 493 14.13 8.45 -3.02
C ILE A 493 14.62 9.14 -4.30
N ASN A 494 15.51 8.47 -5.04
CA ASN A 494 16.04 8.98 -6.29
C ASN A 494 14.94 9.03 -7.36
N ARG A 495 14.83 10.14 -8.10
CA ARG A 495 13.90 10.32 -9.22
C ARG A 495 14.52 9.77 -10.51
N GLY A 496 14.56 8.45 -10.58
CA GLY A 496 15.16 7.67 -11.67
C GLY A 496 15.39 6.23 -11.19
N PRO A 497 16.33 5.49 -11.78
CA PRO A 497 16.73 4.18 -11.27
C PRO A 497 17.18 4.27 -9.80
N GLY A 498 16.62 3.43 -8.93
CA GLY A 498 16.95 3.42 -7.50
C GLY A 498 18.42 3.12 -7.20
N ILE A 499 19.09 2.39 -8.09
CA ILE A 499 20.53 2.08 -8.02
C ILE A 499 21.44 3.31 -8.12
N ASN A 500 20.95 4.40 -8.74
CA ASN A 500 21.70 5.65 -8.89
C ASN A 500 21.53 6.57 -7.66
N ASN A 501 21.08 6.03 -6.52
CA ASN A 501 21.01 6.79 -5.28
C ASN A 501 22.43 7.15 -4.82
N GLN A 502 22.71 8.45 -4.75
CA GLN A 502 24.03 9.02 -4.44
C GLN A 502 24.54 8.63 -3.06
N LEU A 503 23.67 8.10 -2.21
CA LEU A 503 24.06 7.57 -0.93
C LEU A 503 24.90 6.29 -1.07
N SER A 504 24.46 5.33 -1.87
CA SER A 504 25.17 4.07 -2.10
C SER A 504 26.13 4.15 -3.28
N ASN A 505 25.85 5.04 -4.24
CA ASN A 505 26.67 5.23 -5.44
C ASN A 505 26.95 6.74 -5.69
N PRO A 506 27.90 7.35 -4.96
CA PRO A 506 28.26 8.75 -5.16
C PRO A 506 28.74 9.08 -6.58
N GLY A 507 29.38 8.11 -7.26
CA GLY A 507 29.85 8.25 -8.65
C GLY A 507 28.73 8.36 -9.68
N ALA A 508 27.47 8.12 -9.30
CA ALA A 508 26.31 8.34 -10.17
C ALA A 508 25.88 9.83 -10.28
N ARG A 509 26.54 10.74 -9.57
CA ARG A 509 26.33 12.19 -9.75
C ARG A 509 26.66 12.58 -11.20
N GLY A 510 25.77 13.36 -11.82
CA GLY A 510 25.88 13.76 -13.23
C GLY A 510 25.39 12.72 -14.23
N VAL A 511 25.07 11.48 -13.80
CA VAL A 511 24.46 10.47 -14.69
C VAL A 511 23.01 10.83 -14.97
N ALA A 512 22.66 10.96 -16.26
CA ALA A 512 21.30 11.26 -16.67
C ALA A 512 20.32 10.15 -16.23
N PRO A 513 19.14 10.48 -15.68
CA PRO A 513 18.24 9.52 -15.06
C PRO A 513 17.42 8.66 -16.06
N GLY A 514 17.66 8.80 -17.37
CA GLY A 514 16.99 8.03 -18.42
C GLY A 514 15.50 8.32 -18.54
N SER A 515 14.72 7.33 -18.99
CA SER A 515 13.26 7.45 -19.19
C SER A 515 12.45 7.45 -17.88
N LEU A 516 13.04 7.00 -16.77
CA LEU A 516 12.37 6.92 -15.47
C LEU A 516 12.45 8.23 -14.67
N GLY A 517 13.32 9.16 -15.07
CA GLY A 517 13.53 10.44 -14.41
C GLY A 517 12.99 11.65 -15.20
N PRO A 518 13.25 12.88 -14.71
CA PRO A 518 12.91 14.08 -15.44
C PRO A 518 13.77 14.25 -16.70
N LYS A 519 13.23 15.00 -17.66
CA LYS A 519 14.00 15.42 -18.84
C LYS A 519 15.12 16.37 -18.44
N VAL A 520 16.33 16.08 -18.90
CA VAL A 520 17.52 16.90 -18.66
C VAL A 520 17.77 17.81 -19.85
N PHE A 521 18.01 19.10 -19.59
CA PHE A 521 18.36 20.10 -20.60
C PHE A 521 19.82 20.50 -20.41
N LYS A 522 20.61 20.36 -21.48
CA LYS A 522 22.04 20.66 -21.50
C LYS A 522 22.35 21.61 -22.65
N LEU A 523 23.16 22.63 -22.40
CA LEU A 523 23.65 23.59 -23.38
C LEU A 523 25.15 23.37 -23.60
N ASP A 524 25.52 22.53 -24.58
CA ASP A 524 26.93 22.41 -25.00
C ASP A 524 27.31 23.60 -25.87
N GLN A 525 28.32 24.38 -25.48
CA GLN A 525 28.83 25.53 -26.24
C GLN A 525 30.10 25.24 -27.06
N ILE A 526 30.56 23.99 -27.16
CA ILE A 526 31.85 23.66 -27.80
C ILE A 526 31.63 22.84 -29.08
N PRO A 527 31.95 23.36 -30.29
CA PRO A 527 32.30 22.51 -31.42
C PRO A 527 33.65 21.87 -31.08
N SER A 528 33.67 20.62 -30.62
CA SER A 528 34.94 19.94 -30.39
C SER A 528 35.63 19.66 -31.72
N TYR A 529 36.57 20.53 -32.08
CA TYR A 529 37.58 20.27 -33.09
C TYR A 529 38.85 19.75 -32.41
N THR A 530 38.75 18.65 -31.65
CA THR A 530 39.95 17.91 -31.23
C THR A 530 40.26 16.83 -32.25
N LYS A 531 41.22 17.11 -33.13
CA LYS A 531 41.99 16.07 -33.83
C LYS A 531 42.68 15.19 -32.78
N SER A 532 42.12 14.02 -32.51
CA SER A 532 42.84 12.92 -31.87
C SER A 532 42.44 11.63 -32.58
N PHE A 533 43.40 11.08 -33.32
CA PHE A 533 43.31 9.75 -33.90
C PHE A 533 43.24 8.72 -32.77
N ALA A 534 42.07 8.10 -32.58
CA ALA A 534 41.95 6.81 -31.90
C ALA A 534 40.83 5.99 -32.57
N LYS A 535 41.23 4.80 -33.00
CA LYS A 535 40.47 3.84 -33.81
C LYS A 535 39.58 3.02 -32.87
N GLY A 536 38.25 3.11 -33.02
CA GLY A 536 37.32 2.28 -32.26
C GLY A 536 35.87 2.74 -32.44
N GLY A 537 35.11 2.04 -33.27
CA GLY A 537 33.72 2.35 -33.56
C GLY A 537 32.81 2.10 -32.35
N GLY A 538 32.07 3.14 -31.95
CA GLY A 538 30.95 3.07 -31.03
C GLY A 538 29.92 4.12 -31.47
N ASN A 539 28.82 3.66 -32.04
CA ASN A 539 27.77 4.49 -32.64
C ASN A 539 27.02 5.32 -31.58
N SER A 540 26.66 6.54 -31.97
CA SER A 540 26.15 7.66 -31.18
C SER A 540 24.89 7.42 -30.31
N LYS A 541 24.92 7.81 -29.03
CA LYS A 541 23.73 8.17 -28.22
C LYS A 541 24.02 9.31 -27.24
N GLY A 542 24.33 10.49 -27.80
CA GLY A 542 24.49 11.74 -27.07
C GLY A 542 24.35 12.91 -28.03
N VAL A 543 23.17 13.07 -28.61
CA VAL A 543 22.87 14.28 -29.41
C VAL A 543 22.16 15.26 -28.48
N SER A 544 22.95 16.08 -27.78
CA SER A 544 22.44 17.36 -27.27
C SER A 544 22.10 18.24 -28.48
N VAL A 545 21.07 19.05 -28.30
CA VAL A 545 20.35 19.73 -29.38
C VAL A 545 21.30 20.67 -30.13
N LYS A 546 21.36 20.54 -31.46
CA LYS A 546 22.17 21.40 -32.34
C LYS A 546 21.83 22.88 -32.11
N PHE A 547 22.83 23.74 -32.29
CA PHE A 547 22.86 25.20 -32.16
C PHE A 547 21.86 25.96 -33.07
N SER A 548 20.56 25.73 -32.91
CA SER A 548 19.51 26.61 -33.44
C SER A 548 19.06 27.56 -32.32
N GLU A 549 18.69 28.78 -32.66
CA GLU A 549 18.05 29.74 -31.71
C GLU A 549 16.88 29.11 -30.93
N SER A 550 16.20 28.13 -31.53
CA SER A 550 15.15 27.36 -30.88
C SER A 550 15.63 26.44 -29.74
N SER A 551 16.89 25.99 -29.74
CA SER A 551 17.45 25.10 -28.72
C SER A 551 17.94 25.85 -27.49
N THR A 552 18.61 27.00 -27.67
CA THR A 552 18.94 27.93 -26.58
C THR A 552 17.67 28.43 -25.90
N GLN A 553 16.64 28.79 -26.68
CA GLN A 553 15.36 29.24 -26.13
C GLN A 553 14.63 28.14 -25.34
N ALA A 554 14.78 26.87 -25.72
CA ALA A 554 14.26 25.74 -24.94
C ALA A 554 14.98 25.60 -23.59
N VAL A 555 16.29 25.83 -23.54
CA VAL A 555 17.10 25.84 -22.30
C VAL A 555 16.69 27.00 -21.40
N ILE A 556 16.52 28.21 -21.96
CA ILE A 556 16.04 29.40 -21.23
C ILE A 556 14.68 29.10 -20.59
N ARG A 557 13.74 28.56 -21.38
CA ARG A 557 12.42 28.18 -20.86
C ARG A 557 12.52 27.12 -19.77
N ALA A 558 13.36 26.10 -19.94
CA ALA A 558 13.58 25.07 -18.94
C ALA A 558 14.16 25.65 -17.64
N ALA A 559 15.09 26.60 -17.72
CA ALA A 559 15.67 27.28 -16.56
C ALA A 559 14.61 28.09 -15.78
N TYR A 560 13.71 28.81 -16.46
CA TYR A 560 12.59 29.47 -15.81
C TYR A 560 11.63 28.48 -15.14
N LEU A 561 11.27 27.40 -15.83
CA LEU A 561 10.42 26.34 -15.27
C LEU A 561 11.06 25.66 -14.06
N GLN A 562 12.39 25.51 -14.03
CA GLN A 562 13.08 24.95 -12.89
C GLN A 562 13.09 25.90 -11.69
N VAL A 563 13.56 27.14 -11.88
CA VAL A 563 13.76 28.12 -10.81
C VAL A 563 12.42 28.62 -10.26
N PHE A 564 11.50 29.03 -11.12
CA PHE A 564 10.21 29.62 -10.72
C PHE A 564 9.07 28.59 -10.65
N GLY A 565 9.21 27.44 -11.32
CA GLY A 565 8.17 26.41 -11.44
C GLY A 565 7.18 26.65 -12.59
N ARG A 566 7.19 27.85 -13.18
CA ARG A 566 6.24 28.32 -14.21
C ARG A 566 6.95 29.25 -15.18
N ASP A 567 6.33 29.47 -16.33
CA ASP A 567 6.68 30.59 -17.19
C ASP A 567 6.34 31.92 -16.44
N VAL A 568 7.31 32.83 -16.38
CA VAL A 568 7.17 34.14 -15.74
C VAL A 568 6.38 35.10 -16.63
N TYR A 569 5.74 36.09 -16.03
CA TYR A 569 5.07 37.14 -16.80
C TYR A 569 6.09 37.96 -17.60
N ASP A 570 5.69 38.57 -18.71
CA ASP A 570 6.64 39.23 -19.63
C ASP A 570 7.47 40.33 -18.94
N GLY A 571 6.87 41.10 -18.03
CA GLY A 571 7.58 42.11 -17.22
C GLY A 571 8.46 41.55 -16.09
N GLN A 572 8.45 40.24 -15.85
CA GLN A 572 9.28 39.56 -14.84
C GLN A 572 10.49 38.84 -15.45
N ARG A 573 10.58 38.77 -16.79
CA ARG A 573 11.70 38.14 -17.49
C ARG A 573 12.97 38.97 -17.38
N GLN A 574 14.09 38.28 -17.17
CA GLN A 574 15.42 38.87 -17.11
C GLN A 574 16.04 38.93 -18.52
N LYS A 575 15.51 39.82 -19.37
CA LYS A 575 15.92 39.93 -20.79
C LYS A 575 17.43 40.11 -20.97
N ILE A 576 18.08 40.88 -20.08
CA ILE A 576 19.54 41.08 -20.12
C ILE A 576 20.28 39.76 -19.90
N ALA A 577 19.85 38.95 -18.94
CA ALA A 577 20.49 37.67 -18.64
C ALA A 577 20.25 36.65 -19.76
N GLU A 578 19.08 36.69 -20.40
CA GLU A 578 18.75 35.84 -21.56
C GLU A 578 19.70 36.15 -22.73
N ILE A 579 19.84 37.42 -23.11
CA ILE A 579 20.74 37.85 -24.18
C ILE A 579 22.19 37.43 -23.90
N LYS A 580 22.65 37.57 -22.65
CA LYS A 580 24.00 37.15 -22.26
C LYS A 580 24.21 35.65 -22.40
N LEU A 581 23.21 34.83 -22.08
CA LEU A 581 23.28 33.37 -22.25
C LEU A 581 23.26 33.00 -23.74
N GLU A 582 22.43 33.66 -24.55
CA GLU A 582 22.34 33.46 -26.00
C GLU A 582 23.66 33.82 -26.70
N ASN A 583 24.32 34.89 -26.26
CA ASN A 583 25.64 35.31 -26.75
C ASN A 583 26.79 34.43 -26.24
N GLY A 584 26.55 33.55 -25.26
CA GLY A 584 27.59 32.76 -24.61
C GLY A 584 28.51 33.55 -23.66
N GLU A 585 28.10 34.74 -23.22
CA GLU A 585 28.84 35.54 -22.24
C GLU A 585 28.77 34.95 -20.82
N ILE A 586 27.73 34.17 -20.54
CA ILE A 586 27.51 33.48 -19.26
C ILE A 586 27.17 32.00 -19.46
N THR A 587 27.52 31.18 -18.48
CA THR A 587 27.17 29.75 -18.43
C THR A 587 25.72 29.56 -17.95
N VAL A 588 25.19 28.33 -18.08
CA VAL A 588 23.85 28.00 -17.55
C VAL A 588 23.82 28.17 -16.03
N ARG A 589 24.91 27.84 -15.33
CA ARG A 589 25.02 28.07 -13.87
C ARG A 589 24.93 29.54 -13.52
N GLU A 590 25.66 30.41 -14.22
CA GLU A 590 25.63 31.85 -13.96
C GLU A 590 24.27 32.46 -14.35
N PHE A 591 23.62 31.94 -15.40
CA PHE A 591 22.23 32.29 -15.71
C PHE A 591 21.26 31.90 -14.57
N ILE A 592 21.36 30.68 -14.04
CA ILE A 592 20.58 30.23 -12.88
C ILE A 592 20.87 31.10 -11.64
N ARG A 593 22.13 31.50 -11.44
CA ARG A 593 22.54 32.42 -10.36
C ARG A 593 21.83 33.76 -10.48
N GLN A 594 21.81 34.36 -11.66
CA GLN A 594 21.14 35.64 -11.91
C GLN A 594 19.62 35.53 -11.74
N LEU A 595 19.01 34.43 -12.20
CA LEU A 595 17.58 34.17 -11.98
C LEU A 595 17.25 34.02 -10.49
N ALA A 596 18.03 33.24 -9.75
CA ALA A 596 17.84 33.02 -8.32
C ALA A 596 18.11 34.29 -7.48
N LYS A 597 19.03 35.16 -7.90
CA LYS A 597 19.28 36.45 -7.24
C LYS A 597 18.30 37.56 -7.67
N SER A 598 17.40 37.30 -8.60
CA SER A 598 16.42 38.30 -9.04
C SER A 598 15.44 38.71 -7.95
N ASP A 599 14.97 39.95 -8.01
CA ASP A 599 13.96 40.47 -7.06
C ASP A 599 12.63 39.70 -7.15
N VAL A 600 12.29 39.18 -8.34
CA VAL A 600 11.10 38.36 -8.56
C VAL A 600 11.19 37.08 -7.72
N PHE A 601 12.33 36.38 -7.80
CA PHE A 601 12.54 35.15 -7.05
C PHE A 601 12.62 35.43 -5.54
N ARG A 602 13.30 36.50 -5.12
CA ARG A 602 13.36 36.90 -3.70
C ARG A 602 11.98 37.17 -3.10
N LYS A 603 11.12 37.92 -3.80
CA LYS A 603 9.74 38.18 -3.34
C LYS A 603 8.91 36.90 -3.23
N GLN A 604 9.08 35.97 -4.17
CA GLN A 604 8.35 34.71 -4.19
C GLN A 604 8.83 33.72 -3.12
N ALA A 605 10.13 33.48 -3.03
CA ALA A 605 10.73 32.37 -2.29
C ALA A 605 11.38 32.74 -0.95
N TRP A 606 11.65 34.03 -0.70
CA TRP A 606 12.30 34.47 0.54
C TRP A 606 11.39 35.33 1.42
N THR A 607 10.92 36.47 0.90
CA THR A 607 10.20 37.47 1.71
C THR A 607 8.88 36.97 2.28
N SER A 608 8.18 36.06 1.58
CA SER A 608 6.86 35.56 1.97
C SER A 608 6.90 34.34 2.89
N LEU A 609 8.07 33.74 3.10
CA LEU A 609 8.23 32.45 3.76
C LEU A 609 9.00 32.57 5.07
N TYR A 610 8.72 31.63 5.99
CA TYR A 610 9.59 31.40 7.14
C TYR A 610 11.00 30.99 6.66
N VAL A 611 12.07 31.48 7.32
CA VAL A 611 13.47 31.32 6.85
C VAL A 611 13.83 29.86 6.56
N VAL A 612 13.46 28.91 7.43
CA VAL A 612 13.75 27.47 7.20
C VAL A 612 12.95 26.93 6.00
N LYS A 613 11.69 27.36 5.84
CA LYS A 613 10.85 27.00 4.68
C LYS A 613 11.42 27.56 3.38
N ALA A 614 11.95 28.79 3.42
CA ALA A 614 12.63 29.42 2.29
C ALA A 614 13.89 28.65 1.90
N ILE A 615 14.75 28.33 2.87
CA ILE A 615 15.97 27.54 2.64
C ILE A 615 15.62 26.19 2.02
N GLU A 616 14.68 25.44 2.61
CA GLU A 616 14.25 24.13 2.11
C GLU A 616 13.69 24.21 0.67
N TYR A 617 12.89 25.24 0.37
CA TYR A 617 12.34 25.44 -0.97
C TYR A 617 13.42 25.80 -2.01
N ILE A 618 14.31 26.74 -1.68
CA ILE A 618 15.42 27.17 -2.55
C ILE A 618 16.36 26.00 -2.81
N HIS A 619 16.69 25.22 -1.76
CA HIS A 619 17.53 24.04 -1.86
C HIS A 619 16.94 23.01 -2.84
N ARG A 620 15.63 22.74 -2.77
CA ARG A 620 14.94 21.86 -3.72
C ARG A 620 14.99 22.36 -5.16
N ARG A 621 14.90 23.68 -5.39
CA ARG A 621 14.92 24.28 -6.73
C ARG A 621 16.31 24.30 -7.36
N LEU A 622 17.34 24.57 -6.58
CA LEU A 622 18.71 24.70 -7.09
C LEU A 622 19.47 23.37 -7.10
N LEU A 623 19.34 22.53 -6.07
CA LEU A 623 20.02 21.23 -5.99
C LEU A 623 19.16 20.04 -6.42
N GLY A 624 17.87 20.24 -6.66
CA GLY A 624 16.97 19.18 -7.10
C GLY A 624 16.63 18.16 -6.00
N ARG A 625 16.93 18.43 -4.73
CA ARG A 625 16.64 17.54 -3.59
C ARG A 625 16.28 18.32 -2.34
N PRO A 626 15.51 17.73 -1.41
CA PRO A 626 15.38 18.27 -0.05
C PRO A 626 16.69 18.20 0.73
N THR A 627 16.74 18.93 1.84
CA THR A 627 17.85 18.79 2.79
C THR A 627 17.87 17.40 3.43
N TYR A 628 19.08 16.90 3.69
CA TYR A 628 19.28 15.59 4.28
C TYR A 628 18.93 15.55 5.76
N GLY A 629 19.12 16.64 6.49
CA GLY A 629 18.90 16.63 7.93
C GLY A 629 19.35 17.91 8.60
N ARG A 630 19.52 17.84 9.92
CA ARG A 630 19.68 19.03 10.75
C ARG A 630 20.99 19.78 10.52
N LYS A 631 22.10 19.06 10.31
CA LYS A 631 23.43 19.68 10.10
C LYS A 631 23.44 20.60 8.88
N GLU A 632 22.93 20.12 7.76
CA GLU A 632 22.85 20.86 6.49
C GLU A 632 21.95 22.08 6.63
N MET A 633 20.73 21.90 7.16
CA MET A 633 19.79 23.01 7.37
C MET A 633 20.37 24.08 8.31
N ASN A 634 21.06 23.68 9.39
CA ASN A 634 21.65 24.61 10.34
C ASN A 634 22.81 25.41 9.74
N ALA A 635 23.63 24.80 8.89
CA ALA A 635 24.73 25.50 8.22
C ALA A 635 24.19 26.61 7.31
N TYR A 636 23.16 26.31 6.52
CA TYR A 636 22.49 27.32 5.69
C TYR A 636 21.77 28.37 6.52
N PHE A 637 21.13 27.99 7.63
CA PHE A 637 20.46 28.93 8.52
C PHE A 637 21.46 29.91 9.18
N ASP A 638 22.61 29.42 9.66
CA ASP A 638 23.67 30.26 10.24
C ASP A 638 24.33 31.17 9.18
N LEU A 639 24.46 30.69 7.94
CA LEU A 639 24.91 31.53 6.84
C LEU A 639 23.91 32.65 6.55
N CYS A 640 22.62 32.32 6.49
CA CYS A 640 21.55 33.28 6.23
C CYS A 640 21.43 34.33 7.35
N SER A 641 21.61 33.93 8.61
CA SER A 641 21.54 34.87 9.74
C SER A 641 22.68 35.90 9.71
N LYS A 642 23.86 35.52 9.18
CA LYS A 642 25.04 36.40 9.10
C LYS A 642 25.12 37.22 7.81
N LYS A 643 24.84 36.60 6.66
CA LYS A 643 25.09 37.18 5.32
C LYS A 643 23.84 37.38 4.46
N GLY A 644 22.69 36.87 4.89
CA GLY A 644 21.42 37.03 4.20
C GLY A 644 21.22 36.14 2.97
N PHE A 645 20.20 36.48 2.17
CA PHE A 645 19.69 35.68 1.06
C PHE A 645 20.68 35.45 -0.09
N TYR A 646 21.41 36.48 -0.53
CA TYR A 646 22.30 36.35 -1.69
C TYR A 646 23.43 35.35 -1.44
N ALA A 647 23.97 35.35 -0.21
CA ALA A 647 25.01 34.42 0.20
C ALA A 647 24.52 32.96 0.23
N LEU A 648 23.24 32.71 0.52
CA LEU A 648 22.65 31.37 0.45
C LEU A 648 22.67 30.83 -0.99
N VAL A 649 22.27 31.65 -1.96
CA VAL A 649 22.25 31.26 -3.38
C VAL A 649 23.67 30.93 -3.85
N ASP A 650 24.64 31.78 -3.50
CA ASP A 650 26.05 31.54 -3.84
C ASP A 650 26.56 30.25 -3.18
N ALA A 651 26.34 30.08 -1.88
CA ALA A 651 26.80 28.90 -1.17
C ALA A 651 26.20 27.59 -1.71
N ILE A 652 24.95 27.59 -2.16
CA ILE A 652 24.32 26.41 -2.77
C ILE A 652 24.92 26.12 -4.14
N LEU A 653 25.01 27.15 -4.99
CA LEU A 653 25.52 26.99 -6.35
C LEU A 653 26.99 26.63 -6.36
N ASP A 654 27.79 27.10 -5.39
CA ASP A 654 29.24 26.87 -5.27
C ASP A 654 29.60 25.52 -4.62
N THR A 655 28.62 24.71 -4.23
CA THR A 655 28.88 23.38 -3.68
C THR A 655 29.51 22.42 -4.70
N GLU A 656 30.37 21.52 -4.23
CA GLU A 656 30.89 20.41 -5.02
C GLU A 656 29.76 19.54 -5.57
N GLU A 657 28.68 19.35 -4.80
CA GLU A 657 27.52 18.59 -5.26
C GLU A 657 26.86 19.21 -6.49
N TYR A 658 26.71 20.55 -6.53
CA TYR A 658 26.17 21.23 -7.71
C TYR A 658 27.09 21.03 -8.92
N ASN A 659 28.41 21.21 -8.73
CA ASN A 659 29.41 21.06 -9.78
C ASN A 659 29.41 19.65 -10.39
N GLU A 660 29.42 18.60 -9.56
CA GLU A 660 29.45 17.21 -10.01
C GLU A 660 28.14 16.76 -10.67
N THR A 661 27.01 17.42 -10.35
CA THR A 661 25.69 16.98 -10.82
C THR A 661 25.18 17.73 -12.03
N PHE A 662 25.42 19.04 -12.09
CA PHE A 662 24.93 19.91 -13.17
C PHE A 662 26.06 20.61 -13.93
N GLY A 663 27.23 20.80 -13.31
CA GLY A 663 28.34 21.53 -13.91
C GLY A 663 27.95 22.97 -14.30
N GLU A 664 28.47 23.42 -15.44
CA GLU A 664 28.24 24.77 -15.97
C GLU A 664 27.17 24.82 -17.08
N ASP A 665 26.78 23.65 -17.61
CA ASP A 665 26.05 23.51 -18.87
C ASP A 665 24.65 22.90 -18.73
N THR A 666 24.33 22.30 -17.58
CA THR A 666 23.09 21.57 -17.36
C THR A 666 22.12 22.36 -16.48
N VAL A 667 20.86 22.46 -16.92
CA VAL A 667 19.80 23.07 -16.11
C VAL A 667 19.48 22.13 -14.94
N PRO A 668 19.40 22.64 -13.69
CA PRO A 668 19.02 21.81 -12.56
C PRO A 668 17.68 21.10 -12.79
N TYR A 669 17.56 19.89 -12.25
CA TYR A 669 16.34 19.09 -12.35
C TYR A 669 16.06 18.39 -11.01
N GLU A 670 14.82 17.96 -10.78
CA GLU A 670 14.45 17.24 -9.55
C GLU A 670 15.13 15.86 -9.53
N ARG A 671 16.12 15.69 -8.66
CA ARG A 671 16.92 14.47 -8.47
C ARG A 671 16.34 13.57 -7.39
N TYR A 672 15.78 14.13 -6.30
CA TYR A 672 15.24 13.35 -5.19
C TYR A 672 13.87 13.83 -4.76
N VAL A 673 13.04 12.87 -4.38
CA VAL A 673 11.70 13.06 -3.81
C VAL A 673 11.62 12.42 -2.43
N THR A 674 10.75 12.95 -1.57
CA THR A 674 10.43 12.30 -0.30
C THR A 674 9.50 11.11 -0.52
N PRO A 675 9.47 10.10 0.38
CA PRO A 675 8.48 9.03 0.35
C PRO A 675 7.03 9.53 0.22
N GLY A 676 6.66 10.57 0.97
CA GLY A 676 5.35 11.20 0.86
C GLY A 676 5.08 11.83 -0.51
N GLY A 677 6.07 12.53 -1.08
CA GLY A 677 5.98 13.12 -2.41
C GLY A 677 5.87 12.08 -3.54
N LEU A 678 6.60 10.97 -3.44
CA LEU A 678 6.47 9.86 -4.38
C LEU A 678 5.08 9.23 -4.31
N ALA A 679 4.57 8.94 -3.11
CA ALA A 679 3.26 8.34 -2.91
C ALA A 679 2.13 9.18 -3.55
N LEU A 680 2.20 10.51 -3.45
CA LEU A 680 1.24 11.44 -4.10
C LEU A 680 1.23 11.32 -5.64
N ARG A 681 2.32 10.86 -6.23
CA ARG A 681 2.46 10.67 -7.68
C ARG A 681 2.10 9.24 -8.11
N THR A 682 2.48 8.23 -7.31
CA THR A 682 2.39 6.82 -7.71
C THR A 682 1.17 6.06 -7.21
N ASN A 683 0.58 6.46 -6.08
CA ASN A 683 -0.52 5.71 -5.44
C ASN A 683 -1.89 6.23 -5.90
N ARG A 684 -2.01 6.61 -7.19
CA ARG A 684 -3.27 6.99 -7.81
C ARG A 684 -3.92 5.77 -8.44
N ALA A 685 -5.25 5.69 -8.43
CA ALA A 685 -5.97 4.52 -8.94
C ALA A 685 -5.51 4.09 -10.35
N GLY A 686 -5.31 5.05 -11.27
CA GLY A 686 -4.83 4.77 -12.63
C GLY A 686 -3.36 4.35 -12.76
N SER A 687 -2.52 4.59 -11.74
CA SER A 687 -1.11 4.17 -11.76
C SER A 687 -0.84 2.92 -10.91
N ILE A 688 -1.85 2.42 -10.20
CA ILE A 688 -1.80 1.19 -9.39
C ILE A 688 -2.09 -0.03 -10.26
N SER A 689 -3.04 0.08 -11.21
CA SER A 689 -3.37 -0.99 -12.18
C SER A 689 -2.18 -1.38 -13.05
N ASP A 690 -1.43 -0.39 -13.54
CA ASP A 690 -0.26 -0.60 -14.41
C ASP A 690 0.93 -1.27 -13.68
N LYS A 691 0.91 -1.28 -12.35
CA LYS A 691 2.00 -1.81 -11.52
C LYS A 691 1.71 -3.16 -10.88
N GLY A 692 0.57 -3.79 -11.22
CA GLY A 692 0.23 -5.13 -10.71
C GLY A 692 0.03 -5.22 -9.19
N LEU A 693 -0.21 -4.09 -8.51
CA LEU A 693 -0.43 -4.05 -7.05
C LEU A 693 -1.83 -4.50 -6.64
N THR A 694 -2.82 -4.30 -7.49
CA THR A 694 -4.02 -5.13 -7.47
C THR A 694 -3.61 -6.48 -8.03
N LYS A 695 -3.89 -7.58 -7.30
CA LYS A 695 -3.89 -8.92 -7.90
C LYS A 695 -4.80 -8.84 -9.12
N VAL A 696 -4.22 -8.66 -10.30
CA VAL A 696 -4.89 -9.03 -11.53
C VAL A 696 -4.99 -10.54 -11.37
N THR A 697 -6.15 -10.99 -10.90
CA THR A 697 -6.55 -12.36 -11.14
C THR A 697 -6.52 -12.46 -12.64
N VAL A 698 -5.42 -13.02 -13.18
CA VAL A 698 -5.41 -13.49 -14.56
C VAL A 698 -6.66 -14.36 -14.62
N GLU A 699 -7.65 -13.96 -15.42
CA GLU A 699 -8.83 -14.79 -15.62
C GLU A 699 -8.33 -16.06 -16.28
N GLU A 700 -8.01 -17.06 -15.47
CA GLU A 700 -7.67 -18.38 -15.95
C GLU A 700 -8.93 -18.91 -16.62
N GLU A 701 -8.84 -19.20 -17.91
CA GLU A 701 -9.96 -19.78 -18.63
C GLU A 701 -10.45 -21.01 -17.85
N PRO A 702 -11.74 -21.09 -17.53
CA PRO A 702 -12.26 -22.20 -16.76
C PRO A 702 -11.86 -23.52 -17.41
N ARG A 703 -11.47 -24.52 -16.62
CA ARG A 703 -11.00 -25.82 -17.14
C ARG A 703 -11.99 -26.47 -18.11
N PHE A 704 -13.29 -26.23 -17.96
CA PHE A 704 -14.30 -26.74 -18.90
C PHE A 704 -14.21 -26.07 -20.29
N VAL A 705 -13.79 -24.81 -20.36
CA VAL A 705 -13.53 -24.09 -21.61
C VAL A 705 -12.27 -24.66 -22.27
N GLN A 706 -11.20 -24.87 -21.50
CA GLN A 706 -9.96 -25.48 -22.01
C GLN A 706 -10.19 -26.90 -22.56
N LEU A 707 -11.03 -27.70 -21.91
CA LEU A 707 -11.38 -29.05 -22.34
C LEU A 707 -12.29 -29.07 -23.60
N GLY A 708 -13.03 -27.99 -23.85
CA GLY A 708 -13.92 -27.84 -25.02
C GLY A 708 -13.31 -27.05 -26.18
N ALA A 709 -12.22 -26.33 -25.95
CA ALA A 709 -11.55 -25.52 -26.94
C ALA A 709 -10.78 -26.40 -27.93
N VAL A 710 -10.96 -26.11 -29.22
CA VAL A 710 -10.18 -26.75 -30.28
C VAL A 710 -8.81 -26.07 -30.30
N SER A 711 -7.75 -26.83 -30.03
CA SER A 711 -6.36 -26.35 -29.98
C SER A 711 -5.75 -26.05 -31.35
N GLU A 712 -6.31 -26.63 -32.42
CA GLU A 712 -5.80 -26.52 -33.79
C GLU A 712 -6.50 -25.38 -34.54
N THR A 713 -5.73 -24.49 -35.17
CA THR A 713 -6.25 -23.55 -36.17
C THR A 713 -6.68 -24.34 -37.40
N ARG A 714 -8.00 -24.51 -37.58
CA ARG A 714 -8.55 -25.26 -38.70
C ARG A 714 -8.67 -24.38 -39.94
N THR A 715 -8.06 -24.84 -41.03
CA THR A 715 -8.22 -24.22 -42.34
C THR A 715 -9.56 -24.63 -42.95
N GLU A 716 -10.08 -23.83 -43.88
CA GLU A 716 -11.36 -24.09 -44.53
C GLU A 716 -11.45 -25.51 -45.17
N PRO A 717 -10.39 -26.07 -45.80
CA PRO A 717 -10.41 -27.45 -46.28
C PRO A 717 -10.57 -28.50 -45.17
N ASP A 718 -9.98 -28.32 -43.99
CA ASP A 718 -10.13 -29.24 -42.85
C ASP A 718 -11.56 -29.18 -42.29
N ILE A 719 -12.14 -27.98 -42.24
CA ILE A 719 -13.54 -27.78 -41.85
C ILE A 719 -14.47 -28.50 -42.84
N GLN A 720 -14.24 -28.33 -44.16
CA GLN A 720 -15.04 -28.99 -45.19
C GLN A 720 -14.89 -30.52 -45.13
N PHE A 721 -13.68 -31.05 -44.99
CA PHE A 721 -13.44 -32.49 -44.84
C PHE A 721 -14.23 -33.08 -43.67
N ARG A 722 -14.13 -32.47 -42.48
CA ARG A 722 -14.86 -32.90 -41.28
C ARG A 722 -16.37 -32.71 -41.40
N ALA A 723 -16.84 -31.71 -42.14
CA ALA A 723 -18.27 -31.53 -42.41
C ALA A 723 -18.84 -32.62 -43.34
N THR A 724 -18.01 -33.17 -44.24
CA THR A 724 -18.40 -34.22 -45.19
C THR A 724 -18.24 -35.65 -44.67
N GLN A 725 -17.72 -35.84 -43.46
CA GLN A 725 -17.48 -37.17 -42.89
C GLN A 725 -18.78 -37.98 -42.68
N GLY A 726 -18.72 -39.29 -42.91
CA GLY A 726 -19.82 -40.23 -42.68
C GLY A 726 -20.60 -40.60 -43.95
N VAL A 727 -21.74 -41.29 -43.76
CA VAL A 727 -22.65 -41.63 -44.85
C VAL A 727 -23.32 -40.34 -45.36
N SER A 728 -23.57 -40.26 -46.67
CA SER A 728 -24.16 -39.06 -47.27
C SER A 728 -25.50 -38.69 -46.62
N LYS A 729 -25.73 -37.38 -46.43
CA LYS A 729 -27.00 -36.83 -45.93
C LYS A 729 -28.22 -37.23 -46.79
N LYS A 730 -28.00 -37.69 -48.03
CA LYS A 730 -29.04 -38.24 -48.91
C LYS A 730 -29.83 -39.37 -48.25
N ARG A 731 -29.20 -40.16 -47.36
CA ARG A 731 -29.90 -41.21 -46.60
C ARG A 731 -31.03 -40.64 -45.73
N GLU A 732 -30.78 -39.54 -45.02
CA GLU A 732 -31.78 -38.86 -44.18
C GLU A 732 -32.82 -38.12 -45.04
N GLN A 733 -32.42 -37.64 -46.21
CA GLN A 733 -33.24 -36.82 -47.10
C GLN A 733 -34.11 -37.63 -48.10
N THR A 734 -34.02 -38.98 -48.12
CA THR A 734 -34.76 -39.81 -49.08
C THR A 734 -36.24 -39.92 -48.69
N LYS A 735 -37.15 -39.48 -49.57
CA LYS A 735 -38.61 -39.58 -49.37
C LYS A 735 -39.15 -40.92 -49.87
N VAL A 736 -39.89 -41.63 -49.01
CA VAL A 736 -40.54 -42.90 -49.34
C VAL A 736 -41.99 -42.64 -49.77
N PHE A 737 -42.40 -43.16 -50.93
CA PHE A 737 -43.77 -43.03 -51.44
C PHE A 737 -44.57 -44.31 -51.17
N LYS A 738 -45.72 -44.18 -50.51
CA LYS A 738 -46.64 -45.29 -50.21
C LYS A 738 -48.05 -44.99 -50.69
N LEU A 739 -48.73 -46.00 -51.22
CA LEU A 739 -50.10 -45.97 -51.70
C LEU A 739 -51.04 -46.55 -50.63
N THR A 740 -51.25 -45.83 -49.53
CA THR A 740 -52.10 -46.30 -48.42
C THR A 740 -53.60 -46.07 -48.66
N THR A 741 -53.96 -45.05 -49.45
CA THR A 741 -55.34 -44.63 -49.68
C THR A 741 -55.51 -44.19 -51.12
N ARG A 742 -56.59 -44.64 -51.77
CA ARG A 742 -56.89 -44.40 -53.21
C ARG A 742 -57.93 -43.29 -53.43
N THR A 743 -58.34 -42.59 -52.38
CA THR A 743 -59.37 -41.54 -52.42
C THR A 743 -58.84 -40.23 -52.99
N ASP A 744 -57.55 -39.94 -52.82
CA ASP A 744 -56.92 -38.72 -53.33
C ASP A 744 -56.25 -38.99 -54.68
N VAL A 745 -56.90 -38.54 -55.75
CA VAL A 745 -56.43 -38.68 -57.14
C VAL A 745 -55.05 -38.03 -57.34
N SER A 746 -54.75 -36.95 -56.60
CA SER A 746 -53.48 -36.23 -56.73
C SER A 746 -52.31 -36.99 -56.09
N GLN A 747 -52.54 -37.64 -54.95
CA GLN A 747 -51.55 -38.50 -54.29
C GLN A 747 -51.27 -39.74 -55.13
N VAL A 748 -52.30 -40.38 -55.68
CA VAL A 748 -52.15 -41.51 -56.61
C VAL A 748 -51.33 -41.10 -57.83
N GLY A 749 -51.61 -39.93 -58.43
CA GLY A 749 -50.81 -39.38 -59.52
C GLY A 749 -49.35 -39.12 -59.14
N THR A 750 -49.08 -38.65 -57.91
CA THR A 750 -47.72 -38.44 -57.41
C THR A 750 -46.97 -39.75 -57.20
N VAL A 751 -47.63 -40.79 -56.69
CA VAL A 751 -47.06 -42.13 -56.51
C VAL A 751 -46.77 -42.78 -57.87
N ILE A 752 -47.67 -42.63 -58.85
CA ILE A 752 -47.46 -43.05 -60.24
C ILE A 752 -46.21 -42.37 -60.81
N GLY A 753 -46.10 -41.04 -60.67
CA GLY A 753 -44.91 -40.30 -61.09
C GLY A 753 -43.63 -40.75 -60.38
N ALA A 754 -43.70 -41.08 -59.09
CA ALA A 754 -42.56 -41.62 -58.35
C ALA A 754 -42.16 -43.03 -58.84
N ALA A 755 -43.13 -43.89 -59.14
CA ALA A 755 -42.89 -45.22 -59.72
C ALA A 755 -42.23 -45.12 -61.10
N TYR A 756 -42.66 -44.18 -61.94
CA TYR A 756 -42.01 -43.88 -63.21
C TYR A 756 -40.56 -43.45 -63.04
N ARG A 757 -40.30 -42.47 -62.15
CA ARG A 757 -38.92 -42.04 -61.85
C ARG A 757 -38.05 -43.15 -61.29
N GLN A 758 -38.60 -44.07 -60.51
CA GLN A 758 -37.84 -45.17 -59.95
C GLN A 758 -37.49 -46.24 -61.00
N VAL A 759 -38.48 -46.68 -61.79
CA VAL A 759 -38.31 -47.78 -62.76
C VAL A 759 -37.55 -47.32 -64.00
N PHE A 760 -37.80 -46.10 -64.47
CA PHE A 760 -37.20 -45.57 -65.70
C PHE A 760 -36.10 -44.53 -65.47
N GLU A 761 -35.75 -44.26 -64.21
CA GLU A 761 -34.77 -43.26 -63.74
C GLU A 761 -35.12 -41.79 -64.05
N ARG A 762 -36.27 -41.53 -64.67
CA ARG A 762 -36.73 -40.19 -65.09
C ARG A 762 -38.24 -40.13 -65.24
N ASP A 763 -38.76 -38.90 -65.33
CA ASP A 763 -40.15 -38.69 -65.67
C ASP A 763 -40.41 -39.02 -67.15
N ILE A 764 -41.53 -39.71 -67.37
CA ILE A 764 -41.89 -40.33 -68.64
C ILE A 764 -42.71 -39.44 -69.61
N PRO A 765 -43.60 -38.51 -69.16
CA PRO A 765 -44.51 -37.78 -70.06
C PRO A 765 -43.88 -37.12 -71.31
N PRO A 766 -42.63 -36.61 -71.29
CA PRO A 766 -42.02 -35.99 -72.48
C PRO A 766 -41.58 -36.97 -73.59
N TYR A 767 -41.62 -38.30 -73.35
CA TYR A 767 -40.97 -39.29 -74.23
C TYR A 767 -41.90 -40.41 -74.74
N LEU A 768 -43.22 -40.35 -74.46
CA LEU A 768 -44.20 -41.23 -75.11
C LEU A 768 -44.73 -40.59 -76.40
N ALA A 769 -44.74 -41.37 -77.49
CA ALA A 769 -45.45 -41.01 -78.72
C ALA A 769 -46.90 -41.57 -78.77
N SER A 770 -47.30 -42.41 -77.81
CA SER A 770 -48.58 -43.14 -77.73
C SER A 770 -49.02 -43.34 -76.25
N ASN A 771 -50.30 -43.56 -75.96
CA ASN A 771 -50.83 -43.75 -74.58
C ASN A 771 -50.57 -45.15 -73.98
N GLU A 772 -49.30 -45.62 -73.96
CA GLU A 772 -48.95 -47.02 -73.63
C GLU A 772 -49.32 -47.45 -72.19
N PHE A 773 -49.24 -46.55 -71.21
CA PHE A 773 -49.47 -46.87 -69.80
C PHE A 773 -50.83 -46.41 -69.25
N SER A 774 -51.65 -45.74 -70.06
CA SER A 774 -52.95 -45.20 -69.63
C SER A 774 -53.89 -46.28 -69.08
N ALA A 775 -53.82 -47.49 -69.63
CA ALA A 775 -54.58 -48.64 -69.13
C ALA A 775 -54.11 -49.08 -67.73
N LEU A 776 -52.80 -49.14 -67.48
CA LEU A 776 -52.25 -49.51 -66.17
C LEU A 776 -52.48 -48.42 -65.12
N GLU A 777 -52.37 -47.14 -65.51
CA GLU A 777 -52.70 -46.02 -64.62
C GLU A 777 -54.17 -46.04 -64.22
N SER A 778 -55.07 -46.25 -65.18
CA SER A 778 -56.51 -46.33 -64.90
C SER A 778 -56.83 -47.52 -63.99
N LYS A 779 -56.22 -48.68 -64.24
CA LYS A 779 -56.36 -49.87 -63.37
C LYS A 779 -55.86 -49.61 -61.94
N LEU A 780 -54.73 -48.93 -61.78
CA LEU A 780 -54.20 -48.60 -60.45
C LEU A 780 -55.08 -47.56 -59.73
N LYS A 781 -55.57 -46.54 -60.46
CA LYS A 781 -56.50 -45.51 -59.93
C LYS A 781 -57.83 -46.13 -59.49
N ASN A 782 -58.35 -47.09 -60.25
CA ASN A 782 -59.58 -47.81 -59.94
C ASN A 782 -59.40 -48.89 -58.86
N GLY A 783 -58.17 -49.21 -58.47
CA GLY A 783 -57.88 -50.27 -57.50
C GLY A 783 -58.00 -51.69 -58.04
N GLU A 784 -58.01 -51.87 -59.35
CA GLU A 784 -58.05 -53.18 -60.02
C GLU A 784 -56.71 -53.93 -59.93
N ILE A 785 -55.62 -53.20 -59.70
CA ILE A 785 -54.27 -53.75 -59.50
C ILE A 785 -53.57 -53.11 -58.29
N THR A 786 -52.65 -53.84 -57.67
CA THR A 786 -51.77 -53.32 -56.60
C THR A 786 -50.62 -52.48 -57.16
N LEU A 787 -49.91 -51.72 -56.31
CA LEU A 787 -48.73 -50.96 -56.77
C LEU A 787 -47.61 -51.91 -57.23
N LYS A 788 -47.50 -53.09 -56.61
CA LYS A 788 -46.60 -54.16 -57.05
C LYS A 788 -46.95 -54.66 -58.46
N GLU A 789 -48.22 -54.95 -58.73
CA GLU A 789 -48.68 -55.38 -60.07
C GLU A 789 -48.53 -54.26 -61.11
N PHE A 790 -48.71 -53.00 -60.69
CA PHE A 790 -48.40 -51.85 -61.53
C PHE A 790 -46.91 -51.80 -61.90
N LEU A 791 -46.00 -51.99 -60.93
CA LEU A 791 -44.57 -52.06 -61.18
C LEU A 791 -44.17 -53.27 -62.06
N GLU A 792 -44.85 -54.40 -61.91
CA GLU A 792 -44.71 -55.55 -62.81
C GLU A 792 -45.11 -55.18 -64.25
N GLY A 793 -46.25 -54.50 -64.42
CA GLY A 793 -46.71 -53.97 -65.70
C GLY A 793 -45.73 -52.97 -66.33
N LEU A 794 -45.06 -52.14 -65.51
CA LEU A 794 -44.02 -51.22 -65.98
C LEU A 794 -42.75 -51.96 -66.41
N GLY A 795 -42.28 -52.91 -65.61
CA GLY A 795 -41.05 -53.67 -65.88
C GLY A 795 -41.16 -54.65 -67.06
N THR A 796 -42.37 -55.06 -67.43
CA THR A 796 -42.65 -55.96 -68.56
C THR A 796 -43.03 -55.23 -69.85
N SER A 797 -43.04 -53.90 -69.81
CA SER A 797 -43.43 -53.06 -70.94
C SER A 797 -42.42 -53.09 -72.09
N SER A 798 -42.91 -52.84 -73.30
CA SER A 798 -42.08 -52.61 -74.49
C SER A 798 -41.05 -51.49 -74.28
N LEU A 799 -41.43 -50.45 -73.53
CA LEU A 799 -40.55 -49.32 -73.22
C LEU A 799 -39.40 -49.73 -72.30
N TYR A 800 -39.66 -50.51 -71.25
CA TYR A 800 -38.61 -51.00 -70.36
C TYR A 800 -37.65 -51.94 -71.10
N ILE A 801 -38.19 -52.78 -71.98
CA ILE A 801 -37.40 -53.62 -72.88
C ILE A 801 -36.46 -52.77 -73.74
N ARG A 802 -36.96 -51.71 -74.36
CA ARG A 802 -36.17 -50.84 -75.25
C ARG A 802 -35.07 -50.06 -74.52
N GLU A 803 -35.32 -49.61 -73.29
CA GLU A 803 -34.38 -48.75 -72.57
C GLU A 803 -33.36 -49.53 -71.74
N PHE A 804 -33.77 -50.61 -71.08
CA PHE A 804 -32.95 -51.28 -70.06
C PHE A 804 -32.64 -52.75 -70.36
N TYR A 805 -33.28 -53.36 -71.36
CA TYR A 805 -33.01 -54.75 -71.75
C TYR A 805 -32.23 -54.87 -73.06
N THR A 806 -32.74 -54.33 -74.18
CA THR A 806 -32.10 -54.49 -75.50
C THR A 806 -30.71 -53.86 -75.64
N PRO A 807 -30.36 -52.72 -75.00
CA PRO A 807 -29.07 -52.08 -75.23
C PRO A 807 -27.95 -52.60 -74.33
N TYR A 808 -28.24 -53.54 -73.42
CA TYR A 808 -27.33 -53.97 -72.34
C TYR A 808 -27.22 -55.51 -72.24
N PRO A 809 -26.06 -56.05 -71.82
CA PRO A 809 -25.92 -57.48 -71.56
C PRO A 809 -26.68 -57.90 -70.30
N ASN A 810 -27.05 -59.18 -70.20
CA ASN A 810 -27.83 -59.72 -69.07
C ASN A 810 -27.28 -59.36 -67.69
N THR A 811 -25.96 -59.34 -67.51
CA THR A 811 -25.32 -58.94 -66.24
C THR A 811 -25.59 -57.47 -65.89
N LYS A 812 -25.60 -56.58 -66.89
CA LYS A 812 -25.97 -55.17 -66.72
C LYS A 812 -27.48 -55.02 -66.47
N VAL A 813 -28.30 -55.84 -67.14
CA VAL A 813 -29.75 -55.91 -66.89
C VAL A 813 -30.04 -56.33 -65.43
N ILE A 814 -29.23 -57.24 -64.86
CA ILE A 814 -29.39 -57.68 -63.47
C ILE A 814 -29.07 -56.56 -62.47
N GLU A 815 -27.96 -55.82 -62.66
CA GLU A 815 -27.66 -54.68 -61.77
C GLU A 815 -28.72 -53.57 -61.87
N LEU A 816 -29.23 -53.31 -63.08
CA LEU A 816 -30.29 -52.31 -63.28
C LEU A 816 -31.61 -52.79 -62.70
N GLY A 817 -32.00 -54.05 -62.94
CA GLY A 817 -33.21 -54.64 -62.36
C GLY A 817 -33.21 -54.59 -60.84
N THR A 818 -32.11 -55.00 -60.20
CA THR A 818 -31.96 -54.92 -58.74
C THR A 818 -31.95 -53.47 -58.23
N LYS A 819 -31.37 -52.52 -58.98
CA LYS A 819 -31.45 -51.08 -58.69
C LYS A 819 -32.89 -50.56 -58.76
N HIS A 820 -33.64 -50.87 -59.81
CA HIS A 820 -34.99 -50.35 -60.02
C HIS A 820 -36.01 -50.97 -59.05
N PHE A 821 -35.96 -52.28 -58.85
CA PHE A 821 -37.01 -53.01 -58.14
C PHE A 821 -36.64 -53.37 -56.70
N LEU A 822 -35.35 -53.55 -56.35
CA LEU A 822 -34.92 -53.88 -55.00
C LEU A 822 -34.23 -52.73 -54.26
N GLY A 823 -33.91 -51.64 -54.98
CA GLY A 823 -33.32 -50.45 -54.39
C GLY A 823 -31.81 -50.57 -54.09
N ARG A 824 -31.12 -51.56 -54.67
CA ARG A 824 -29.75 -51.96 -54.30
C ARG A 824 -29.00 -52.62 -55.46
N ALA A 825 -27.69 -52.80 -55.31
CA ALA A 825 -26.89 -53.67 -56.17
C ALA A 825 -27.16 -55.17 -55.89
N PRO A 826 -26.75 -56.09 -56.78
CA PRO A 826 -26.71 -57.52 -56.49
C PRO A 826 -25.83 -57.83 -55.26
N LEU A 827 -26.28 -58.75 -54.41
CA LEU A 827 -25.65 -59.08 -53.13
C LEU A 827 -24.36 -59.89 -53.33
N ASP A 828 -24.44 -60.94 -54.13
CA ASP A 828 -23.38 -61.93 -54.30
C ASP A 828 -23.43 -62.62 -55.68
N GLN A 829 -22.47 -63.52 -55.92
CA GLN A 829 -22.39 -64.27 -57.17
C GLN A 829 -23.52 -65.31 -57.32
N VAL A 830 -24.14 -65.74 -56.22
CA VAL A 830 -25.26 -66.69 -56.26
C VAL A 830 -26.49 -65.99 -56.85
N GLU A 831 -26.77 -64.76 -56.41
CA GLU A 831 -27.86 -63.93 -56.91
C GLU A 831 -27.69 -63.60 -58.40
N ILE A 832 -26.48 -63.21 -58.83
CA ILE A 832 -26.19 -62.95 -60.25
C ILE A 832 -26.41 -64.21 -61.10
N ARG A 833 -25.93 -65.38 -60.65
CA ARG A 833 -26.14 -66.66 -61.37
C ARG A 833 -27.62 -67.03 -61.45
N LYS A 834 -28.35 -66.89 -60.33
CA LYS A 834 -29.78 -67.17 -60.27
C LYS A 834 -30.55 -66.33 -61.28
N TYR A 835 -30.32 -65.01 -61.30
CA TYR A 835 -31.03 -64.13 -62.21
C TYR A 835 -30.59 -64.27 -63.67
N ASN A 836 -29.31 -64.56 -63.92
CA ASN A 836 -28.84 -64.83 -65.28
C ASN A 836 -29.50 -66.10 -65.87
N GLN A 837 -29.66 -67.14 -65.05
CA GLN A 837 -30.37 -68.36 -65.46
C GLN A 837 -31.86 -68.08 -65.76
N ILE A 838 -32.52 -67.25 -64.95
CA ILE A 838 -33.92 -66.87 -65.16
C ILE A 838 -34.06 -66.04 -66.45
N LEU A 839 -33.18 -65.06 -66.68
CA LEU A 839 -33.17 -64.29 -67.92
C LEU A 839 -32.95 -65.17 -69.16
N ALA A 840 -32.05 -66.16 -69.08
CA ALA A 840 -31.76 -67.07 -70.18
C ALA A 840 -32.91 -68.04 -70.51
N THR A 841 -33.71 -68.45 -69.52
CA THR A 841 -34.74 -69.49 -69.69
C THR A 841 -36.16 -68.93 -69.84
N GLN A 842 -36.50 -67.85 -69.13
CA GLN A 842 -37.87 -67.30 -69.04
C GLN A 842 -37.97 -65.86 -69.58
N GLY A 843 -36.84 -65.27 -69.99
CA GLY A 843 -36.77 -63.88 -70.47
C GLY A 843 -37.03 -62.83 -69.38
N LEU A 844 -37.22 -61.58 -69.81
CA LEU A 844 -37.35 -60.43 -68.91
C LEU A 844 -38.57 -60.52 -67.98
N LYS A 845 -39.70 -61.03 -68.47
CA LYS A 845 -40.92 -61.17 -67.68
C LYS A 845 -40.72 -62.12 -66.48
N GLY A 846 -40.07 -63.26 -66.69
CA GLY A 846 -39.71 -64.16 -65.59
C GLY A 846 -38.75 -63.52 -64.59
N PHE A 847 -37.81 -62.70 -65.06
CA PHE A 847 -36.83 -62.00 -64.22
C PHE A 847 -37.46 -60.93 -63.31
N ILE A 848 -38.34 -60.07 -63.84
CA ILE A 848 -39.05 -59.06 -63.03
C ILE A 848 -39.95 -59.73 -61.99
N ASN A 849 -40.70 -60.76 -62.39
CA ASN A 849 -41.60 -61.48 -61.49
C ASN A 849 -40.81 -62.17 -60.37
N ALA A 850 -39.63 -62.72 -60.66
CA ALA A 850 -38.76 -63.31 -59.66
C ALA A 850 -38.22 -62.29 -58.62
N MET A 851 -38.06 -61.01 -58.98
CA MET A 851 -37.68 -59.95 -58.04
C MET A 851 -38.86 -59.48 -57.20
N LEU A 852 -40.01 -59.20 -57.83
CA LEU A 852 -41.22 -58.72 -57.14
C LEU A 852 -41.87 -59.78 -56.24
N ALA A 853 -41.71 -61.06 -56.56
CA ALA A 853 -42.14 -62.19 -55.73
C ALA A 853 -41.11 -62.59 -54.66
N SER A 854 -39.95 -61.93 -54.59
CA SER A 854 -38.93 -62.26 -53.59
C SER A 854 -39.40 -61.91 -52.17
N PRO A 855 -38.99 -62.70 -51.15
CA PRO A 855 -39.31 -62.38 -49.76
C PRO A 855 -38.69 -61.06 -49.32
N GLU A 856 -37.58 -60.64 -49.93
CA GLU A 856 -36.99 -59.33 -49.67
C GLU A 856 -37.92 -58.20 -50.09
N TYR A 857 -38.44 -58.23 -51.32
CA TYR A 857 -39.35 -57.20 -51.82
C TYR A 857 -40.59 -57.06 -50.92
N ALA A 858 -41.17 -58.20 -50.52
CA ALA A 858 -42.32 -58.23 -49.61
C ALA A 858 -41.99 -57.61 -48.24
N ALA A 859 -40.82 -57.93 -47.67
CA ALA A 859 -40.41 -57.40 -46.38
C ALA A 859 -40.06 -55.89 -46.41
N THR A 860 -39.54 -55.38 -47.53
CA THR A 860 -39.02 -54.00 -47.60
C THR A 860 -40.02 -53.00 -48.17
N PHE A 861 -40.80 -53.42 -49.17
CA PHE A 861 -41.73 -52.55 -49.89
C PHE A 861 -43.19 -52.99 -49.73
N GLY A 862 -43.45 -54.28 -49.54
CA GLY A 862 -44.81 -54.83 -49.51
C GLY A 862 -45.52 -54.63 -50.86
N GLU A 863 -46.83 -54.43 -50.84
CA GLU A 863 -47.63 -54.23 -52.06
C GLU A 863 -47.92 -52.76 -52.39
N ASP A 864 -47.59 -51.85 -51.46
CA ASP A 864 -48.01 -50.44 -51.49
C ASP A 864 -46.85 -49.42 -51.52
N THR A 865 -45.58 -49.83 -51.41
CA THR A 865 -44.44 -48.89 -51.40
C THR A 865 -43.69 -48.89 -52.71
N VAL A 866 -43.38 -47.70 -53.24
CA VAL A 866 -42.48 -47.56 -54.40
C VAL A 866 -41.05 -47.90 -53.96
N PRO A 867 -40.30 -48.72 -54.71
CA PRO A 867 -38.89 -48.96 -54.42
C PRO A 867 -38.09 -47.65 -54.34
N TYR A 868 -37.08 -47.61 -53.47
CA TYR A 868 -36.24 -46.43 -53.26
C TYR A 868 -34.78 -46.86 -53.01
N ASN A 869 -33.83 -45.93 -53.13
CA ASN A 869 -32.40 -46.20 -52.90
C ASN A 869 -32.15 -46.60 -51.44
N ARG A 870 -31.63 -47.82 -51.23
CA ARG A 870 -31.35 -48.39 -49.92
C ARG A 870 -29.85 -48.42 -49.63
N TYR A 871 -29.49 -48.03 -48.40
CA TYR A 871 -28.12 -48.00 -47.90
C TYR A 871 -27.86 -49.23 -47.02
N LEU A 872 -27.69 -50.40 -47.64
CA LEU A 872 -27.48 -51.67 -46.94
C LEU A 872 -26.06 -51.77 -46.36
N THR A 873 -25.95 -52.16 -45.08
CA THR A 873 -24.68 -52.23 -44.35
C THR A 873 -24.11 -53.64 -44.19
N LEU A 874 -24.98 -54.65 -44.08
CA LEU A 874 -24.55 -56.03 -43.74
C LEU A 874 -23.82 -56.77 -44.87
N PRO A 875 -24.25 -56.73 -46.15
CA PRO A 875 -23.53 -57.44 -47.20
C PRO A 875 -22.23 -56.70 -47.58
N ALA A 876 -21.11 -57.43 -47.58
CA ALA A 876 -19.75 -56.87 -47.57
C ALA A 876 -19.44 -55.80 -48.64
N ALA A 877 -19.97 -55.95 -49.86
CA ALA A 877 -19.72 -55.00 -50.96
C ALA A 877 -20.95 -54.20 -51.39
N ASN A 878 -22.10 -54.37 -50.73
CA ASN A 878 -23.35 -53.83 -51.25
C ASN A 878 -23.48 -52.31 -51.05
N PHE A 879 -23.02 -51.76 -49.92
CA PHE A 879 -22.99 -50.31 -49.72
C PHE A 879 -22.21 -49.58 -50.83
N PRO A 880 -20.91 -49.87 -51.08
CA PRO A 880 -20.15 -49.16 -52.10
C PRO A 880 -20.69 -49.42 -53.52
N ASN A 881 -21.15 -50.64 -53.83
CA ASN A 881 -21.71 -50.96 -55.14
C ASN A 881 -23.02 -50.22 -55.41
N SER A 882 -23.92 -50.17 -54.42
CA SER A 882 -25.17 -49.41 -54.53
C SER A 882 -24.90 -47.91 -54.66
N GLN A 883 -23.94 -47.36 -53.89
CA GLN A 883 -23.56 -45.95 -54.05
C GLN A 883 -22.99 -45.64 -55.43
N ARG A 884 -22.17 -46.54 -56.00
CA ARG A 884 -21.68 -46.39 -57.38
C ARG A 884 -22.84 -46.41 -58.38
N LEU A 885 -23.79 -47.34 -58.24
CA LEU A 885 -24.95 -47.45 -59.14
C LEU A 885 -25.87 -46.23 -59.10
N TYR A 886 -26.14 -45.68 -57.92
CA TYR A 886 -27.05 -44.53 -57.76
C TYR A 886 -26.37 -43.18 -58.01
N ASN A 887 -25.05 -43.08 -57.87
CA ASN A 887 -24.32 -41.86 -58.23
C ASN A 887 -23.95 -41.81 -59.72
N LYS A 888 -24.01 -42.94 -60.45
CA LYS A 888 -23.94 -42.94 -61.92
C LYS A 888 -25.27 -42.47 -62.53
N LEU A 889 -25.20 -41.47 -63.39
CA LEU A 889 -26.35 -40.95 -64.13
C LEU A 889 -26.76 -41.90 -65.26
N THR A 890 -28.03 -41.86 -65.67
CA THR A 890 -28.56 -42.66 -66.77
C THR A 890 -27.74 -42.43 -68.05
N LYS A 891 -27.21 -43.50 -68.64
CA LYS A 891 -26.36 -43.48 -69.84
C LYS A 891 -25.03 -42.70 -69.70
N GLN A 892 -24.55 -42.47 -68.47
CA GLN A 892 -23.23 -41.84 -68.24
C GLN A 892 -22.08 -42.65 -68.83
N ASP A 893 -22.08 -43.97 -68.65
CA ASP A 893 -21.14 -44.91 -69.25
C ASP A 893 -21.80 -46.29 -69.48
N ARG A 894 -21.16 -47.16 -70.26
CA ARG A 894 -21.59 -48.54 -70.51
C ARG A 894 -20.88 -49.56 -69.61
N GLU A 895 -20.11 -49.11 -68.63
CA GLU A 895 -19.31 -49.97 -67.75
C GLU A 895 -20.21 -50.71 -66.76
N LEU A 896 -19.92 -52.00 -66.51
CA LEU A 896 -20.63 -52.76 -65.47
C LEU A 896 -20.06 -52.42 -64.10
N VAL A 897 -20.93 -52.07 -63.15
CA VAL A 897 -20.50 -51.80 -61.76
C VAL A 897 -20.24 -53.10 -61.04
N VAL A 898 -21.05 -54.13 -61.32
CA VAL A 898 -20.89 -55.48 -60.75
C VAL A 898 -20.92 -56.52 -61.86
N PRO A 899 -19.78 -56.78 -62.56
CA PRO A 899 -19.73 -57.81 -63.61
C PRO A 899 -19.83 -59.23 -63.02
N SER A 900 -19.06 -59.48 -61.96
CA SER A 900 -19.09 -60.69 -61.12
C SER A 900 -18.33 -60.39 -59.83
N PHE A 901 -18.54 -61.23 -58.81
CA PHE A 901 -17.67 -61.23 -57.64
C PHE A 901 -16.44 -62.10 -57.91
N LYS A 902 -15.29 -61.72 -57.35
CA LYS A 902 -14.08 -62.55 -57.41
C LYS A 902 -14.40 -63.95 -56.86
N PRO A 903 -13.90 -65.04 -57.48
CA PRO A 903 -14.10 -66.38 -56.96
C PRO A 903 -13.65 -66.45 -55.50
N ALA A 904 -14.51 -66.99 -54.63
CA ALA A 904 -14.11 -67.31 -53.28
C ALA A 904 -13.29 -68.60 -53.33
N ASP A 905 -12.06 -68.58 -52.81
CA ASP A 905 -11.25 -69.77 -52.66
C ASP A 905 -12.02 -70.79 -51.82
N THR A 906 -12.25 -71.99 -52.37
CA THR A 906 -12.87 -73.07 -51.59
C THR A 906 -11.96 -73.43 -50.43
N ARG A 907 -12.50 -73.48 -49.21
CA ARG A 907 -11.76 -73.87 -47.99
C ARG A 907 -11.10 -75.26 -48.06
N THR A 908 -11.42 -76.05 -49.08
CA THR A 908 -10.72 -77.28 -49.46
C THR A 908 -9.84 -77.01 -50.68
N ASP A 909 -8.55 -77.08 -50.44
CA ASP A 909 -7.49 -76.95 -51.42
C ASP A 909 -7.48 -78.23 -52.29
N VAL A 910 -8.01 -78.16 -53.52
CA VAL A 910 -8.05 -79.31 -54.45
C VAL A 910 -6.63 -79.83 -54.75
N SER A 911 -5.62 -78.99 -54.51
CA SER A 911 -4.18 -79.29 -54.57
C SER A 911 -3.66 -80.24 -53.48
N LYS A 912 -4.46 -80.56 -52.45
CA LYS A 912 -4.11 -81.49 -51.34
C LYS A 912 -4.64 -82.92 -51.53
N LEU A 913 -5.19 -83.25 -52.69
CA LEU A 913 -5.41 -84.64 -53.10
C LEU A 913 -4.09 -85.22 -53.66
N PRO A 914 -3.72 -86.47 -53.34
CA PRO A 914 -2.39 -86.99 -53.63
C PRO A 914 -2.30 -87.44 -55.10
N LEU A 915 -2.14 -86.49 -56.02
CA LEU A 915 -1.54 -86.66 -57.35
C LEU A 915 -1.48 -85.28 -58.04
N LEU A 916 -0.33 -84.95 -58.62
CA LEU A 916 0.06 -83.67 -59.25
C LEU A 916 0.64 -82.58 -58.32
N GLY A 917 1.65 -82.95 -57.53
CA GLY A 917 2.70 -82.01 -57.15
C GLY A 917 3.75 -81.91 -58.25
N GLN A 918 3.65 -80.91 -59.13
CA GLN A 918 4.76 -80.30 -59.92
C GLN A 918 4.21 -79.33 -60.97
N ALA A 919 3.72 -78.17 -60.54
CA ALA A 919 3.74 -76.95 -61.36
C ALA A 919 3.36 -75.75 -60.49
N ILE A 920 4.32 -74.84 -60.34
CA ILE A 920 4.12 -73.42 -60.02
C ILE A 920 3.98 -73.10 -58.52
N ALA A 921 5.15 -73.03 -57.87
CA ALA A 921 5.38 -72.05 -56.82
C ALA A 921 5.68 -70.69 -57.48
N ALA A 922 4.75 -69.75 -57.40
CA ALA A 922 5.01 -68.30 -57.41
C ALA A 922 3.72 -67.50 -57.13
N GLN A 923 3.21 -67.56 -55.90
CA GLN A 923 2.39 -66.48 -55.33
C GLN A 923 2.34 -66.58 -53.79
N SER A 924 2.78 -65.52 -53.12
CA SER A 924 2.42 -65.16 -51.74
C SER A 924 2.52 -63.65 -51.65
N LYS A 925 1.61 -62.88 -51.03
CA LYS A 925 0.42 -63.15 -50.23
C LYS A 925 -0.35 -61.82 -50.17
N THR A 926 -1.66 -61.93 -50.07
CA THR A 926 -2.65 -60.89 -49.85
C THR A 926 -2.62 -60.29 -48.44
N ASP A 927 -3.04 -59.02 -48.38
CA ASP A 927 -3.92 -58.33 -47.42
C ASP A 927 -3.90 -58.71 -45.92
N TYR A 928 -4.00 -57.71 -45.04
CA TYR A 928 -5.21 -57.49 -44.24
C TYR A 928 -5.14 -56.18 -43.45
N VAL A 929 -6.16 -55.36 -43.66
CA VAL A 929 -6.68 -54.39 -42.68
C VAL A 929 -7.77 -55.13 -41.92
N ASP A 930 -7.64 -55.26 -40.60
CA ASP A 930 -8.72 -55.03 -39.62
C ASP A 930 -8.29 -55.49 -38.23
N LEU A 931 -8.17 -54.54 -37.30
CA LEU A 931 -8.51 -54.72 -35.89
C LEU A 931 -8.46 -53.36 -35.17
N SER A 932 -9.65 -52.78 -34.93
CA SER A 932 -9.86 -51.77 -33.90
C SER A 932 -11.15 -52.08 -33.11
N ARG A 933 -11.00 -52.02 -31.78
CA ARG A 933 -11.95 -52.13 -30.65
C ARG A 933 -12.27 -53.57 -30.20
N SER A 934 -12.10 -53.97 -28.94
CA SER A 934 -12.13 -53.23 -27.66
C SER A 934 -11.53 -54.02 -26.48
N THR A 935 -10.73 -53.36 -25.62
CA THR A 935 -10.56 -53.47 -24.15
C THR A 935 -9.74 -52.22 -23.75
N GLY A 936 -9.99 -51.42 -22.71
CA GLY A 936 -10.48 -51.69 -21.36
C GLY A 936 -9.31 -51.48 -20.38
N GLY A 937 -9.14 -50.25 -19.85
CA GLY A 937 -8.13 -49.91 -18.83
C GLY A 937 -7.28 -48.69 -19.20
N GLU A 938 -7.15 -47.75 -18.26
CA GLU A 938 -6.37 -46.51 -18.36
C GLU A 938 -4.96 -46.76 -18.93
N ALA A 939 -4.63 -46.12 -20.05
CA ALA A 939 -3.28 -46.08 -20.59
C ALA A 939 -2.79 -44.63 -20.58
N LEU A 940 -1.79 -44.38 -19.74
CA LEU A 940 -0.95 -43.20 -19.69
C LEU A 940 -0.60 -42.72 -21.11
N VAL A 941 -0.93 -41.47 -21.42
CA VAL A 941 -0.44 -40.80 -22.63
C VAL A 941 1.08 -40.64 -22.47
N GLN A 942 1.85 -41.57 -23.05
CA GLN A 942 3.23 -41.31 -23.42
C GLN A 942 3.21 -40.40 -24.65
N ASP A 943 3.94 -39.29 -24.58
CA ASP A 943 4.24 -38.39 -25.71
C ASP A 943 4.53 -39.19 -26.99
N THR A 944 3.59 -39.13 -27.94
CA THR A 944 3.78 -39.65 -29.30
C THR A 944 4.48 -38.63 -30.20
N ASP A 945 5.32 -37.77 -29.65
CA ASP A 945 6.26 -36.92 -30.39
C ASP A 945 7.69 -37.51 -30.41
N ARG A 946 7.80 -38.84 -30.22
CA ARG A 946 9.06 -39.57 -30.45
C ARG A 946 9.25 -39.84 -31.94
N LYS A 947 9.65 -38.81 -32.71
CA LYS A 947 10.36 -39.07 -33.97
C LYS A 947 11.60 -39.90 -33.64
N ALA A 948 11.80 -41.03 -34.32
CA ALA A 948 13.03 -41.80 -34.20
C ALA A 948 14.22 -40.89 -34.56
N ALA A 949 15.07 -40.55 -33.59
CA ALA A 949 16.25 -39.73 -33.86
C ALA A 949 17.20 -40.52 -34.78
N ARG A 950 17.44 -40.01 -36.00
CA ARG A 950 18.40 -40.60 -36.94
C ARG A 950 19.80 -40.36 -36.40
N ILE A 951 20.51 -41.44 -36.06
CA ILE A 951 21.87 -41.40 -35.52
C ILE A 951 22.85 -41.43 -36.69
N PHE A 952 23.72 -40.41 -36.77
CA PHE A 952 24.78 -40.33 -37.79
C PHE A 952 26.09 -40.85 -37.21
N ARG A 953 26.70 -41.84 -37.89
CA ARG A 953 28.01 -42.41 -37.55
C ARG A 953 28.94 -42.33 -38.75
N VAL A 954 30.13 -41.79 -38.55
CA VAL A 954 31.17 -41.68 -39.58
C VAL A 954 32.28 -42.66 -39.28
N MET A 955 32.38 -43.72 -40.06
CA MET A 955 33.49 -44.70 -40.02
C MET A 955 34.45 -44.42 -41.18
N PRO A 956 35.70 -44.92 -41.16
CA PRO A 956 36.64 -44.75 -42.27
C PRO A 956 36.13 -45.29 -43.63
N SER A 957 35.11 -46.15 -43.64
CA SER A 957 34.46 -46.71 -44.83
C SER A 957 33.17 -46.00 -45.27
N THR A 958 32.80 -44.89 -44.62
CA THR A 958 31.54 -44.16 -44.90
C THR A 958 31.62 -43.37 -46.21
N GLY A 959 30.57 -43.43 -47.02
CA GLY A 959 30.54 -42.77 -48.33
C GLY A 959 30.52 -41.24 -48.23
N ALA A 960 31.08 -40.54 -49.22
CA ALA A 960 31.21 -39.07 -49.22
C ALA A 960 29.87 -38.31 -49.05
N VAL A 961 28.75 -38.92 -49.45
CA VAL A 961 27.39 -38.35 -49.27
C VAL A 961 26.94 -38.45 -47.81
N GLU A 962 27.15 -39.60 -47.17
CA GLU A 962 26.81 -39.83 -45.76
C GLU A 962 27.68 -38.96 -44.82
N VAL A 963 28.94 -38.73 -45.18
CA VAL A 963 29.81 -37.79 -44.44
C VAL A 963 29.27 -36.36 -44.53
N LYS A 964 28.72 -35.94 -45.68
CA LYS A 964 28.09 -34.61 -45.81
C LYS A 964 26.82 -34.50 -44.97
N GLU A 965 25.97 -35.52 -44.96
CA GLU A 965 24.79 -35.55 -44.09
C GLU A 965 25.18 -35.50 -42.60
N ALA A 966 26.26 -36.20 -42.21
CA ALA A 966 26.78 -36.15 -40.85
C ALA A 966 27.32 -34.76 -40.47
N ILE A 967 28.03 -34.07 -41.38
CA ILE A 967 28.47 -32.68 -41.17
C ILE A 967 27.27 -31.77 -40.94
N GLU A 968 26.21 -31.91 -41.74
CA GLU A 968 24.99 -31.12 -41.57
C GLU A 968 24.30 -31.41 -40.23
N ALA A 969 24.28 -32.67 -39.81
CA ALA A 969 23.76 -33.08 -38.51
C ALA A 969 24.57 -32.47 -37.34
N ILE A 970 25.91 -32.42 -37.45
CA ILE A 970 26.77 -31.80 -36.42
C ILE A 970 26.41 -30.32 -36.24
N TYR A 971 26.27 -29.57 -37.35
CA TYR A 971 25.91 -28.16 -37.29
C TYR A 971 24.50 -27.94 -36.73
N ARG A 972 23.52 -28.77 -37.12
CA ARG A 972 22.15 -28.66 -36.58
C ARG A 972 22.13 -28.89 -35.06
N GLN A 973 22.85 -29.89 -34.57
CA GLN A 973 22.91 -30.20 -33.14
C GLN A 973 23.69 -29.15 -32.33
N ILE A 974 24.89 -28.78 -32.79
CA ILE A 974 25.80 -27.95 -32.00
C ILE A 974 25.50 -26.46 -32.16
N MET A 975 25.09 -26.02 -33.35
CA MET A 975 24.78 -24.62 -33.61
C MET A 975 23.28 -24.30 -33.49
N ASP A 976 22.44 -25.25 -33.07
CA ASP A 976 20.99 -25.10 -32.88
C ASP A 976 20.32 -24.39 -34.08
N VAL A 977 20.50 -24.96 -35.27
CA VAL A 977 19.98 -24.43 -36.53
C VAL A 977 18.73 -25.21 -36.92
N SER A 978 17.58 -24.52 -36.98
CA SER A 978 16.27 -25.09 -37.32
C SER A 978 16.03 -25.28 -38.82
N ASP A 979 16.78 -24.58 -39.66
CA ASP A 979 16.54 -24.49 -41.10
C ASP A 979 17.21 -25.64 -41.88
N GLU A 980 16.64 -26.02 -43.03
CA GLU A 980 17.23 -27.06 -43.89
C GLU A 980 18.64 -26.69 -44.38
N THR A 981 18.93 -25.39 -44.55
CA THR A 981 20.20 -24.86 -45.03
C THR A 981 21.00 -24.17 -43.92
N ILE A 982 22.27 -24.56 -43.72
CA ILE A 982 23.14 -23.96 -42.70
C ILE A 982 23.74 -22.65 -43.23
N PRO A 983 23.60 -21.52 -42.49
CA PRO A 983 24.23 -20.25 -42.87
C PRO A 983 25.74 -20.36 -43.09
N THR A 984 26.24 -19.72 -44.15
CA THR A 984 27.67 -19.75 -44.53
C THR A 984 28.60 -19.21 -43.45
N GLU A 985 28.12 -18.26 -42.64
CA GLU A 985 28.85 -17.65 -41.51
C GLU A 985 29.16 -18.63 -40.38
N LEU A 986 28.37 -19.70 -40.25
CA LEU A 986 28.53 -20.72 -39.21
C LEU A 986 29.42 -21.88 -39.66
N ARG A 987 29.63 -22.04 -40.97
CA ARG A 987 30.41 -23.13 -41.54
C ARG A 987 31.91 -22.91 -41.39
N ARG A 988 32.63 -24.02 -41.21
CA ARG A 988 34.09 -24.06 -41.07
C ARG A 988 34.64 -25.00 -42.13
N PRO A 989 34.90 -24.50 -43.35
CA PRO A 989 35.28 -25.36 -44.49
C PRO A 989 36.58 -26.13 -44.22
N GLU A 990 37.47 -25.58 -43.39
CA GLU A 990 38.69 -26.26 -42.94
C GLU A 990 38.40 -27.54 -42.15
N LEU A 991 37.42 -27.50 -41.22
CA LEU A 991 37.03 -28.69 -40.44
C LEU A 991 36.27 -29.69 -41.30
N GLU A 992 35.42 -29.21 -42.21
CA GLU A 992 34.66 -30.05 -43.14
C GLU A 992 35.60 -30.85 -44.05
N ALA A 993 36.64 -30.19 -44.59
CA ALA A 993 37.65 -30.84 -45.42
C ALA A 993 38.52 -31.85 -44.65
N LEU A 994 38.79 -31.62 -43.36
CA LEU A 994 39.54 -32.57 -42.52
C LEU A 994 38.71 -33.83 -42.21
N LEU A 995 37.41 -33.68 -41.90
CA LEU A 995 36.53 -34.81 -41.63
C LEU A 995 36.23 -35.62 -42.92
N GLN A 996 36.06 -34.95 -44.07
CA GLN A 996 35.89 -35.62 -45.36
C GLN A 996 37.11 -36.43 -45.81
N ARG A 997 38.32 -36.03 -45.39
CA ARG A 997 39.56 -36.78 -45.62
C ARG A 997 39.84 -37.87 -44.58
N GLY A 998 39.02 -37.95 -43.52
CA GLY A 998 39.21 -38.88 -42.41
C GLY A 998 40.42 -38.53 -41.50
N GLU A 999 40.90 -37.29 -41.54
CA GLU A 999 42.06 -36.83 -40.75
C GLU A 999 41.69 -36.47 -39.29
N ILE A 1000 40.41 -36.20 -39.02
CA ILE A 1000 39.87 -35.96 -37.67
C ILE A 1000 38.62 -36.80 -37.43
N THR A 1001 38.38 -37.19 -36.19
CA THR A 1001 37.16 -37.91 -35.79
C THR A 1001 35.98 -36.95 -35.61
N VAL A 1002 34.76 -37.47 -35.53
CA VAL A 1002 33.55 -36.66 -35.26
C VAL A 1002 33.69 -35.95 -33.91
N LYS A 1003 34.23 -36.64 -32.90
CA LYS A 1003 34.55 -36.05 -31.59
C LYS A 1003 35.53 -34.88 -31.72
N GLU A 1004 36.59 -35.01 -32.51
CA GLU A 1004 37.54 -33.91 -32.68
C GLU A 1004 36.97 -32.73 -33.48
N PHE A 1005 36.14 -33.01 -34.49
CA PHE A 1005 35.40 -31.99 -35.22
C PHE A 1005 34.47 -31.19 -34.28
N VAL A 1006 33.69 -31.89 -33.45
CA VAL A 1006 32.79 -31.29 -32.44
C VAL A 1006 33.57 -30.43 -31.45
N LYS A 1007 34.71 -30.92 -30.95
CA LYS A 1007 35.57 -30.17 -30.01
C LYS A 1007 36.06 -28.86 -30.62
N ARG A 1008 36.57 -28.90 -31.85
CA ARG A 1008 37.08 -27.71 -32.56
C ARG A 1008 35.97 -26.74 -32.93
N LEU A 1009 34.77 -27.24 -33.23
CA LEU A 1009 33.60 -26.40 -33.53
C LEU A 1009 33.13 -25.61 -32.30
N VAL A 1010 33.01 -26.27 -31.14
CA VAL A 1010 32.54 -25.63 -29.89
C VAL A 1010 33.59 -24.66 -29.33
N VAL A 1011 34.88 -24.91 -29.52
CA VAL A 1011 35.96 -23.99 -29.11
C VAL A 1011 36.11 -22.79 -30.06
N SER A 1012 35.42 -22.79 -31.20
CA SER A 1012 35.52 -21.71 -32.18
C SER A 1012 34.91 -20.39 -31.66
N PRO A 1013 35.41 -19.22 -32.11
CA PRO A 1013 34.86 -17.92 -31.68
C PRO A 1013 33.40 -17.75 -32.07
N VAL A 1014 32.96 -18.38 -33.18
CA VAL A 1014 31.57 -18.34 -33.66
C VAL A 1014 30.60 -19.02 -32.68
N TYR A 1015 31.04 -20.09 -32.00
CA TYR A 1015 30.24 -20.71 -30.95
C TYR A 1015 30.18 -19.81 -29.71
N GLY A 1016 31.30 -19.19 -29.34
CA GLY A 1016 31.40 -18.28 -28.20
C GLY A 1016 30.54 -17.02 -28.33
N ASP A 1017 30.57 -16.38 -29.49
CA ASP A 1017 29.76 -15.19 -29.78
C ASP A 1017 28.26 -15.51 -29.75
N ARG A 1018 27.87 -16.73 -30.14
CA ARG A 1018 26.45 -17.13 -30.21
C ARG A 1018 25.88 -17.63 -28.88
N PHE A 1019 26.63 -18.43 -28.12
CA PHE A 1019 26.10 -19.14 -26.94
C PHE A 1019 26.77 -18.80 -25.60
N LEU A 1020 27.90 -18.10 -25.59
CA LEU A 1020 28.61 -17.74 -24.35
C LEU A 1020 28.52 -16.25 -24.00
N GLN A 1021 28.74 -15.35 -24.97
CA GLN A 1021 28.65 -13.90 -24.73
C GLN A 1021 27.24 -13.39 -24.36
N PRO A 1022 26.15 -13.85 -25.01
CA PRO A 1022 24.82 -13.30 -24.74
C PRO A 1022 24.14 -13.91 -23.50
N TYR A 1023 24.71 -14.97 -22.90
CA TYR A 1023 24.06 -15.74 -21.84
C TYR A 1023 24.87 -15.78 -20.54
N PRO A 1024 24.21 -15.75 -19.36
CA PRO A 1024 24.88 -15.97 -18.07
C PRO A 1024 25.56 -17.35 -17.99
N PRO A 1025 26.61 -17.52 -17.16
CA PRO A 1025 27.41 -18.75 -17.10
C PRO A 1025 26.60 -20.02 -16.79
N ALA A 1026 25.54 -19.91 -15.97
CA ALA A 1026 24.64 -21.03 -15.72
C ALA A 1026 23.86 -21.44 -16.98
N LYS A 1027 23.35 -20.47 -17.75
CA LYS A 1027 22.62 -20.77 -18.99
C LYS A 1027 23.57 -21.27 -20.09
N ALA A 1028 24.78 -20.73 -20.15
CA ALA A 1028 25.84 -21.23 -21.03
C ALA A 1028 26.23 -22.67 -20.72
N ALA A 1029 26.36 -23.04 -19.43
CA ALA A 1029 26.63 -24.42 -19.01
C ALA A 1029 25.47 -25.37 -19.36
N GLU A 1030 24.21 -24.94 -19.16
CA GLU A 1030 23.02 -25.70 -19.58
C GLU A 1030 23.02 -25.97 -21.10
N LEU A 1031 23.34 -24.94 -21.91
CA LEU A 1031 23.44 -25.06 -23.36
C LEU A 1031 24.57 -26.01 -23.78
N LEU A 1032 25.75 -25.92 -23.15
CA LEU A 1032 26.87 -26.82 -23.43
C LEU A 1032 26.51 -28.29 -23.16
N VAL A 1033 25.80 -28.56 -22.05
CA VAL A 1033 25.29 -29.91 -21.74
C VAL A 1033 24.27 -30.36 -22.79
N ARG A 1034 23.37 -29.47 -23.22
CA ARG A 1034 22.40 -29.77 -24.28
C ARG A 1034 23.05 -30.07 -25.64
N HIS A 1035 24.04 -29.28 -26.05
CA HIS A 1035 24.70 -29.43 -27.34
C HIS A 1035 25.62 -30.65 -27.39
N LEU A 1036 26.41 -30.90 -26.35
CA LEU A 1036 27.39 -31.98 -26.30
C LEU A 1036 26.83 -33.31 -25.81
N LEU A 1037 25.90 -33.30 -24.84
CA LEU A 1037 25.31 -34.51 -24.27
C LEU A 1037 23.88 -34.75 -24.75
N GLY A 1038 23.23 -33.83 -25.46
CA GLY A 1038 21.89 -34.03 -25.99
C GLY A 1038 20.79 -34.10 -24.93
N ARG A 1039 21.07 -33.73 -23.67
CA ARG A 1039 20.12 -33.72 -22.55
C ARG A 1039 20.21 -32.40 -21.79
N THR A 1040 19.25 -32.14 -20.90
CA THR A 1040 19.41 -31.10 -19.90
C THR A 1040 20.33 -31.57 -18.76
N PRO A 1041 20.93 -30.66 -17.98
CA PRO A 1041 21.58 -31.00 -16.71
C PRO A 1041 20.65 -31.86 -15.84
N ALA A 1042 21.18 -32.91 -15.23
CA ALA A 1042 20.41 -33.86 -14.43
C ALA A 1042 19.96 -33.22 -13.12
N ASN A 1043 20.88 -32.55 -12.42
CA ASN A 1043 20.64 -31.93 -11.11
C ASN A 1043 21.22 -30.51 -11.06
N THR A 1044 20.75 -29.71 -10.10
CA THR A 1044 21.27 -28.35 -9.85
C THR A 1044 22.77 -28.34 -9.52
N ALA A 1045 23.28 -29.39 -8.89
CA ALA A 1045 24.71 -29.55 -8.59
C ALA A 1045 25.58 -29.63 -9.85
N GLU A 1046 25.16 -30.41 -10.86
CA GLU A 1046 25.86 -30.55 -12.15
C GLU A 1046 25.92 -29.20 -12.88
N LEU A 1047 24.82 -28.44 -12.84
CA LEU A 1047 24.76 -27.10 -13.42
C LEU A 1047 25.72 -26.13 -12.73
N THR A 1048 25.77 -26.15 -11.38
CA THR A 1048 26.68 -25.30 -10.60
C THR A 1048 28.14 -25.66 -10.82
N GLU A 1049 28.46 -26.95 -10.96
CA GLU A 1049 29.82 -27.43 -11.20
C GLU A 1049 30.34 -26.95 -12.55
N TYR A 1050 29.58 -27.15 -13.63
CA TYR A 1050 29.99 -26.68 -14.96
C TYR A 1050 29.94 -25.16 -15.10
N ALA A 1051 29.04 -24.46 -14.41
CA ALA A 1051 29.02 -23.00 -14.41
C ALA A 1051 30.24 -22.42 -13.66
N ALA A 1052 30.65 -23.02 -12.54
CA ALA A 1052 31.87 -22.64 -11.82
C ALA A 1052 33.11 -22.94 -12.66
N LEU A 1053 33.17 -24.11 -13.28
CA LEU A 1053 34.29 -24.52 -14.15
C LEU A 1053 34.41 -23.59 -15.38
N LEU A 1054 33.28 -23.15 -15.95
CA LEU A 1054 33.24 -22.17 -17.03
C LEU A 1054 33.78 -20.80 -16.58
N ALA A 1055 33.45 -20.37 -15.38
CA ALA A 1055 33.89 -19.09 -14.82
C ALA A 1055 35.38 -19.08 -14.44
N GLU A 1056 35.90 -20.19 -13.89
CA GLU A 1056 37.27 -20.26 -13.38
C GLU A 1056 38.30 -20.63 -14.45
N LYS A 1057 37.97 -21.59 -15.34
CA LYS A 1057 38.94 -22.21 -16.27
C LYS A 1057 38.58 -22.01 -17.75
N GLY A 1058 37.45 -21.36 -18.03
CA GLY A 1058 37.00 -21.03 -19.37
C GLY A 1058 36.42 -22.21 -20.16
N LEU A 1059 36.00 -21.92 -21.40
CA LEU A 1059 35.26 -22.83 -22.28
C LEU A 1059 35.97 -24.16 -22.54
N VAL A 1060 37.27 -24.12 -22.82
CA VAL A 1060 38.06 -25.30 -23.22
C VAL A 1060 38.06 -26.37 -22.12
N ALA A 1061 38.08 -25.94 -20.85
CA ALA A 1061 38.08 -26.85 -19.71
C ALA A 1061 36.72 -27.55 -19.53
N VAL A 1062 35.60 -26.83 -19.70
CA VAL A 1062 34.24 -27.39 -19.62
C VAL A 1062 33.98 -28.35 -20.77
N VAL A 1063 34.35 -27.98 -21.99
CA VAL A 1063 34.20 -28.84 -23.18
C VAL A 1063 35.02 -30.13 -23.01
N SER A 1064 36.25 -30.02 -22.50
CA SER A 1064 37.08 -31.19 -22.24
C SER A 1064 36.51 -32.09 -21.14
N ALA A 1065 35.93 -31.51 -20.08
CA ALA A 1065 35.25 -32.26 -19.02
C ALA A 1065 34.01 -33.02 -19.55
N LEU A 1066 33.18 -32.35 -20.37
CA LEU A 1066 31.97 -32.95 -20.95
C LEU A 1066 32.30 -34.03 -21.98
N MET A 1067 33.27 -33.80 -22.87
CA MET A 1067 33.62 -34.75 -23.95
C MET A 1067 34.49 -35.93 -23.50
N ASN A 1068 35.19 -35.80 -22.37
CA ASN A 1068 35.91 -36.91 -21.74
C ASN A 1068 35.10 -37.60 -20.64
N SER A 1069 33.85 -37.17 -20.42
CA SER A 1069 32.96 -37.83 -19.47
C SER A 1069 32.71 -39.29 -19.92
N PRO A 1070 32.52 -40.23 -18.96
CA PRO A 1070 32.17 -41.61 -19.29
C PRO A 1070 30.82 -41.68 -20.02
N GLU A 1071 29.96 -40.67 -19.82
CA GLU A 1071 28.70 -40.54 -20.52
C GLU A 1071 28.90 -40.25 -22.02
N TYR A 1072 29.73 -39.27 -22.38
CA TYR A 1072 30.01 -38.97 -23.78
C TYR A 1072 30.64 -40.19 -24.50
N GLY A 1073 31.58 -40.86 -23.84
CA GLY A 1073 32.20 -42.09 -24.37
C GLY A 1073 31.21 -43.24 -24.59
N ARG A 1074 30.23 -43.41 -23.70
CA ARG A 1074 29.23 -44.49 -23.79
C ARG A 1074 28.23 -44.29 -24.92
N PHE A 1075 27.79 -43.04 -25.16
CA PHE A 1075 26.70 -42.76 -26.09
C PHE A 1075 27.17 -42.31 -27.48
N PHE A 1076 28.29 -41.57 -27.56
CA PHE A 1076 28.76 -40.98 -28.81
C PHE A 1076 30.12 -41.54 -29.27
N GLY A 1077 31.02 -41.87 -28.33
CA GLY A 1077 32.35 -42.35 -28.68
C GLY A 1077 33.13 -41.35 -29.53
N GLU A 1078 33.91 -41.84 -30.49
CA GLU A 1078 34.73 -41.02 -31.41
C GLU A 1078 33.98 -40.62 -32.70
N ASP A 1079 33.02 -41.45 -33.11
CA ASP A 1079 32.51 -41.50 -34.50
C ASP A 1079 31.02 -41.12 -34.66
N VAL A 1080 30.30 -40.89 -33.56
CA VAL A 1080 28.86 -40.59 -33.59
C VAL A 1080 28.60 -39.11 -33.31
N VAL A 1081 27.73 -38.51 -34.10
CA VAL A 1081 27.27 -37.12 -33.92
C VAL A 1081 26.37 -37.04 -32.68
N PRO A 1082 26.56 -36.06 -31.76
CA PRO A 1082 25.63 -35.88 -30.65
C PRO A 1082 24.19 -35.70 -31.14
N TYR A 1083 23.23 -36.29 -30.42
CA TYR A 1083 21.81 -36.25 -30.79
C TYR A 1083 20.96 -36.05 -29.53
N ALA A 1084 19.75 -35.50 -29.69
CA ALA A 1084 18.83 -35.30 -28.57
C ALA A 1084 18.45 -36.63 -27.90
N ARG A 1085 18.69 -36.73 -26.59
CA ARG A 1085 18.41 -37.88 -25.74
C ARG A 1085 17.29 -37.55 -24.76
N CYS A 1086 16.19 -38.31 -24.79
CA CYS A 1086 15.20 -38.28 -23.71
C CYS A 1086 15.75 -39.03 -22.49
N SER A 1087 16.04 -38.31 -21.40
CA SER A 1087 16.39 -38.92 -20.12
C SER A 1087 15.15 -39.56 -19.48
N GLN A 1088 15.06 -40.89 -19.47
CA GLN A 1088 13.99 -41.64 -18.78
C GLN A 1088 14.31 -41.99 -17.31
N VAL A 1089 15.31 -41.38 -16.69
CA VAL A 1089 15.65 -41.65 -15.28
C VAL A 1089 15.09 -40.51 -14.41
N PRO A 1090 14.10 -40.79 -13.53
CA PRO A 1090 13.50 -39.78 -12.67
C PRO A 1090 14.44 -39.41 -11.51
N MET A 1091 14.26 -38.18 -11.02
CA MET A 1091 14.72 -37.75 -9.69
C MET A 1091 14.31 -38.77 -8.64
N ILE A 1092 15.32 -39.35 -7.96
CA ILE A 1092 15.22 -39.80 -6.57
C ILE A 1092 16.19 -38.93 -5.78
#